data_AF-A0A2E4X0E1-F1
#
_entry.id   AF-A0A2E4X0E1-F1
#
_cell.length_a   1.000
_cell.length_b   1.000
_cell.length_c   1.000
_cell.angle_alpha   90.00
_cell.angle_beta   90.00
_cell.angle_gamma   90.00
#
_symmetry.space_group_name_H-M   'P 1'
#
loop_
_entity.id
_entity.type
_entity.pdbx_description
1 polymer ?
#
loop_
_entity_poly.entity_id
_entity_poly.type
_entity_poly.pdbx_seq_one_letter_code
_entity_poly.pdbx_strand_id
1 'polypeptide(L)'
;MIISLLFMFVADPGLQQVHVEGRSQATHIDLSFSGRPTFQAFQSQAEGLLVVDVVGGKRPAGFPERIPLHGDAHLRLVEHVGSRTRLLRLELHTAKGVSSSARALRGGIRLEVRQGSKGLRVFQASGSRLVEPPSSKVEAPRSPPVDDSNVKGLELALKKERQETNRLRQLIGSFRRHSGERTAELRSLDENLSERRAQSKRRKAELKAAGKSLSEVEKKIRLRRQEIVKLQAAEADAKRRLDQVKGSSKDRGAELNRLELVELAHRAEITRLVREEMDLEQGDTAYLARMAKLQLSVKSLAKKQKKLTAKAAKRANVLKSREQEAAGLKAEQARYRRRIKELDQRHAKIDKGVQAKDKELEQLRGKLDVLDRELGVAIARYEKAQKGLGKAQNEEADFENRAVALRARIAKLVRDTADREAQHGQANRRLGKQRARIKKLTASVASARNDAQRAGVQLARARKAVASTEQRAAALSQEFARLEALSSKAKGRLSEFETKLAAQRKVVQALRERLAKQQAGLSKVAPGAKAAKVNLAKLKREKQRLKAALKATQKRIDNRQKNVAVTRRDLVKTKAEVGRLNADLASLKRRQSSQLDRTQELNPKRQLKRKTSVKKTRKERLHSNGFGGAQGAITSERVAKHKVEGAKKSDRQTLVKRVGYRPVGPERVVIHVQGKPKAKLKQISETTTLLEIRGARSVKTNGSLNTRRFGGRIHRISSRYKQGRVRVRITHESGLRLKSVHKKGRLEVRVR
;
A
#
# COMPACT_ATOMS: atom_id res chain seq x y z
N MET A 1 -13.84 -53.41 -42.17
CA MET A 1 -14.35 -52.41 -41.19
C MET A 1 -13.44 -52.40 -39.98
N ILE A 2 -13.29 -51.26 -39.30
CA ILE A 2 -12.52 -51.15 -38.04
C ILE A 2 -13.52 -51.05 -36.88
N ILE A 3 -13.39 -51.93 -35.88
CA ILE A 3 -14.09 -51.83 -34.59
C ILE A 3 -13.04 -51.97 -33.49
N SER A 4 -12.44 -50.85 -33.09
CA SER A 4 -11.44 -50.81 -32.01
C SER A 4 -12.12 -50.47 -30.68
N LEU A 5 -12.40 -51.49 -29.86
CA LEU A 5 -13.03 -51.32 -28.55
C LEU A 5 -11.99 -50.87 -27.49
N LEU A 6 -11.60 -49.60 -27.51
CA LEU A 6 -10.54 -49.08 -26.64
C LEU A 6 -11.07 -48.77 -25.22
N PHE A 7 -10.89 -49.71 -24.29
CA PHE A 7 -11.14 -49.48 -22.86
C PHE A 7 -10.22 -48.38 -22.31
N MET A 8 -10.75 -47.18 -22.09
CA MET A 8 -10.05 -46.12 -21.36
C MET A 8 -10.05 -46.38 -19.84
N PHE A 9 -9.23 -47.34 -19.41
CA PHE A 9 -8.69 -47.29 -18.05
C PHE A 9 -7.77 -46.06 -17.95
N VAL A 10 -8.30 -44.98 -17.37
CA VAL A 10 -7.47 -43.84 -16.96
C VAL A 10 -6.62 -44.29 -15.76
N ALA A 11 -5.39 -44.74 -16.05
CA ALA A 11 -4.39 -45.00 -15.04
C ALA A 11 -4.09 -43.68 -14.28
N ASP A 12 -4.57 -43.60 -13.04
CA ASP A 12 -4.57 -42.39 -12.21
C ASP A 12 -3.13 -41.87 -12.04
N PRO A 13 -2.78 -40.65 -12.48
CA PRO A 13 -1.39 -40.21 -12.57
C PRO A 13 -0.82 -39.82 -11.18
N GLY A 14 -0.23 -40.79 -10.50
CA GLY A 14 0.53 -40.59 -9.27
C GLY A 14 1.94 -40.04 -9.54
N LEU A 15 2.44 -39.19 -8.65
CA LEU A 15 3.85 -38.77 -8.66
C LEU A 15 4.74 -40.01 -8.38
N GLN A 16 5.60 -40.39 -9.32
CA GLN A 16 6.49 -41.55 -9.18
C GLN A 16 7.86 -41.18 -8.61
N GLN A 17 8.44 -40.07 -9.06
CA GLN A 17 9.81 -39.69 -8.73
C GLN A 17 9.95 -38.18 -8.61
N VAL A 18 10.78 -37.75 -7.66
CA VAL A 18 11.27 -36.37 -7.54
C VAL A 18 12.78 -36.41 -7.66
N HIS A 19 13.32 -35.76 -8.69
CA HIS A 19 14.76 -35.58 -8.88
C HIS A 19 15.11 -34.10 -8.70
N VAL A 20 16.02 -33.80 -7.78
CA VAL A 20 16.46 -32.42 -7.50
C VAL A 20 17.93 -32.29 -7.91
N GLU A 21 18.17 -31.50 -8.95
CA GLU A 21 19.51 -31.28 -9.50
C GLU A 21 19.96 -29.83 -9.20
N GLY A 22 20.91 -29.68 -8.27
CA GLY A 22 21.51 -28.39 -7.95
C GLY A 22 22.66 -28.05 -8.90
N ARG A 23 22.43 -27.17 -9.88
CA ARG A 23 23.49 -26.62 -10.75
C ARG A 23 23.93 -25.24 -10.26
N SER A 24 25.12 -24.81 -10.67
CA SER A 24 25.78 -23.57 -10.24
C SER A 24 25.04 -22.26 -10.55
N GLN A 25 24.03 -22.30 -11.42
CA GLN A 25 23.19 -21.15 -11.80
C GLN A 25 21.69 -21.35 -11.48
N ALA A 26 21.23 -22.60 -11.38
CA ALA A 26 19.83 -22.92 -11.12
C ALA A 26 19.68 -24.29 -10.44
N THR A 27 18.68 -24.40 -9.55
CA THR A 27 18.20 -25.70 -9.09
C THR A 27 17.05 -26.15 -10.00
N HIS A 28 17.18 -27.33 -10.59
CA HIS A 28 16.10 -28.00 -11.32
C HIS A 28 15.41 -29.02 -10.41
N ILE A 29 14.09 -29.13 -10.53
CA ILE A 29 13.27 -30.10 -9.80
C ILE A 29 12.38 -30.79 -10.83
N ASP A 30 12.73 -32.03 -11.18
CA ASP A 30 11.96 -32.84 -12.11
C ASP A 30 11.00 -33.73 -11.33
N LEU A 31 9.72 -33.62 -11.66
CA LEU A 31 8.61 -34.34 -11.06
C LEU A 31 8.03 -35.28 -12.13
N SER A 32 8.32 -36.57 -12.02
CA SER A 32 7.86 -37.62 -12.94
C SER A 32 6.59 -38.26 -12.42
N PHE A 33 5.61 -38.51 -13.30
CA PHE A 33 4.30 -39.08 -12.95
C PHE A 33 4.02 -40.33 -13.78
N SER A 34 3.26 -41.27 -13.22
CA SER A 34 2.68 -42.36 -14.01
C SER A 34 1.66 -41.79 -15.01
N GLY A 35 1.61 -42.31 -16.23
CA GLY A 35 0.62 -41.89 -17.23
C GLY A 35 0.86 -40.51 -17.83
N ARG A 36 -0.22 -39.74 -18.05
CA ARG A 36 -0.21 -38.44 -18.75
C ARG A 36 -1.02 -37.38 -17.97
N PRO A 37 -0.49 -36.81 -16.87
CA PRO A 37 -1.13 -35.68 -16.20
C PRO A 37 -1.19 -34.45 -17.11
N THR A 38 -2.09 -33.51 -16.80
CA THR A 38 -2.09 -32.16 -17.39
C THR A 38 -1.75 -31.12 -16.33
N PHE A 39 -0.95 -30.12 -16.72
CA PHE A 39 -0.35 -29.14 -15.82
C PHE A 39 -0.88 -27.73 -16.10
N GLN A 40 -1.23 -26.99 -15.05
CA GLN A 40 -1.60 -25.58 -15.13
C GLN A 40 -0.78 -24.76 -14.15
N ALA A 41 0.22 -24.04 -14.66
CA ALA A 41 1.13 -23.23 -13.86
C ALA A 41 0.66 -21.77 -13.76
N PHE A 42 0.71 -21.21 -12.56
CA PHE A 42 0.36 -19.82 -12.26
C PHE A 42 1.38 -19.21 -11.29
N GLN A 43 1.91 -18.03 -11.64
CA GLN A 43 2.70 -17.25 -10.69
C GLN A 43 1.75 -16.53 -9.71
N SER A 44 2.01 -16.65 -8.41
CA SER A 44 1.15 -16.05 -7.39
C SER A 44 1.32 -14.52 -7.34
N GLN A 45 0.33 -13.83 -6.78
CA GLN A 45 0.47 -12.42 -6.40
C GLN A 45 1.38 -12.23 -5.16
N ALA A 46 1.73 -13.31 -4.48
CA ALA A 46 2.78 -13.33 -3.46
C ALA A 46 4.16 -13.50 -4.13
N GLU A 47 5.04 -12.53 -3.92
CA GLU A 47 6.45 -12.61 -4.34
C GLU A 47 7.12 -13.88 -3.80
N GLY A 48 7.77 -14.65 -4.66
CA GLY A 48 8.46 -15.89 -4.28
C GLY A 48 7.57 -17.14 -4.25
N LEU A 49 6.31 -17.08 -4.71
CA LEU A 49 5.45 -18.27 -4.79
C LEU A 49 5.03 -18.59 -6.24
N LEU A 50 5.50 -19.75 -6.73
CA LEU A 50 5.04 -20.37 -7.97
C LEU A 50 4.10 -21.54 -7.63
N VAL A 51 2.92 -21.57 -8.27
CA VAL A 51 1.91 -22.62 -8.05
C VAL A 51 1.70 -23.40 -9.34
N VAL A 52 1.65 -24.73 -9.27
CA VAL A 52 1.26 -25.59 -10.40
C VAL A 52 0.18 -26.55 -9.94
N ASP A 53 -0.98 -26.50 -10.59
CA ASP A 53 -2.04 -27.49 -10.41
C ASP A 53 -1.84 -28.64 -11.40
N VAL A 54 -1.85 -29.88 -10.88
CA VAL A 54 -1.69 -31.12 -11.64
C VAL A 54 -3.03 -31.86 -11.65
N VAL A 55 -3.68 -31.91 -12.83
CA VAL A 55 -5.01 -32.52 -12.99
C VAL A 55 -4.89 -34.02 -13.16
N GLY A 56 -5.65 -34.77 -12.35
CA GLY A 56 -5.48 -36.21 -12.13
C GLY A 56 -4.35 -36.54 -11.15
N GLY A 57 -3.50 -35.57 -10.81
CA GLY A 57 -2.33 -35.77 -9.95
C GLY A 57 -2.73 -36.30 -8.57
N LYS A 58 -2.07 -37.36 -8.11
CA LYS A 58 -2.17 -37.86 -6.73
C LYS A 58 -0.81 -37.91 -6.02
N ARG A 59 -0.78 -37.56 -4.72
CA ARG A 59 0.41 -37.76 -3.87
C ARG A 59 0.49 -39.23 -3.43
N PRO A 60 1.67 -39.88 -3.48
CA PRO A 60 1.86 -41.22 -2.93
C PRO A 60 1.67 -41.25 -1.42
N ALA A 61 1.21 -42.40 -0.90
CA ALA A 61 1.23 -42.65 0.54
C ALA A 61 2.67 -42.59 1.07
N GLY A 62 2.88 -41.91 2.19
CA GLY A 62 4.22 -41.70 2.77
C GLY A 62 5.07 -40.58 2.14
N PHE A 63 4.66 -39.98 1.00
CA PHE A 63 5.44 -38.90 0.40
C PHE A 63 5.36 -37.60 1.23
N PRO A 64 6.50 -36.98 1.59
CA PRO A 64 6.50 -35.80 2.46
C PRO A 64 5.71 -34.64 1.87
N GLU A 65 4.92 -33.95 2.70
CA GLU A 65 4.13 -32.79 2.28
C GLU A 65 5.02 -31.58 1.92
N ARG A 66 6.22 -31.50 2.54
CA ARG A 66 7.19 -30.43 2.33
C ARG A 66 8.56 -31.04 2.06
N ILE A 67 9.15 -30.68 0.92
CA ILE A 67 10.49 -31.06 0.49
C ILE A 67 11.38 -29.81 0.63
N PRO A 68 12.37 -29.80 1.53
CA PRO A 68 13.33 -28.70 1.61
C PRO A 68 14.21 -28.69 0.37
N LEU A 69 14.58 -27.49 -0.08
CA LEU A 69 15.50 -27.24 -1.19
C LEU A 69 16.68 -26.41 -0.67
N HIS A 70 17.53 -25.89 -1.56
CA HIS A 70 18.68 -25.10 -1.17
C HIS A 70 18.28 -23.70 -0.64
N GLY A 71 18.80 -23.30 0.52
CA GLY A 71 18.47 -22.04 1.20
C GLY A 71 17.08 -22.04 1.83
N ASP A 72 16.36 -20.92 1.78
CA ASP A 72 14.94 -20.83 2.19
C ASP A 72 13.98 -21.58 1.23
N ALA A 73 14.58 -22.16 0.17
CA ALA A 73 14.02 -23.09 -0.80
C ALA A 73 13.06 -24.13 -0.20
N HIS A 74 11.79 -24.21 -0.60
CA HIS A 74 11.01 -25.44 -0.39
C HIS A 74 9.85 -25.65 -1.38
N LEU A 75 9.63 -26.91 -1.74
CA LEU A 75 8.44 -27.37 -2.48
C LEU A 75 7.44 -27.96 -1.49
N ARG A 76 6.16 -27.60 -1.60
CA ARG A 76 5.05 -28.19 -0.85
C ARG A 76 4.05 -28.86 -1.79
N LEU A 77 3.52 -30.02 -1.37
CA LEU A 77 2.61 -30.85 -2.14
C LEU A 77 1.26 -30.91 -1.41
N VAL A 78 0.28 -30.17 -1.92
CA VAL A 78 -1.06 -30.01 -1.32
C VAL A 78 -2.09 -30.75 -2.18
N GLU A 79 -2.65 -31.84 -1.68
CA GLU A 79 -3.68 -32.63 -2.38
C GLU A 79 -5.08 -32.06 -2.10
N HIS A 80 -5.74 -31.50 -3.11
CA HIS A 80 -7.05 -30.85 -2.94
C HIS A 80 -8.19 -31.83 -3.23
N VAL A 81 -8.69 -32.45 -2.16
CA VAL A 81 -9.93 -33.24 -2.19
C VAL A 81 -11.12 -32.27 -2.18
N GLY A 82 -11.79 -32.09 -3.32
CA GLY A 82 -12.90 -31.12 -3.43
C GLY A 82 -13.61 -31.03 -4.79
N SER A 83 -13.03 -31.56 -5.86
CA SER A 83 -13.64 -31.63 -7.20
C SER A 83 -13.73 -33.06 -7.72
N ARG A 84 -14.62 -33.30 -8.71
CA ARG A 84 -14.72 -34.61 -9.41
C ARG A 84 -13.43 -35.03 -10.11
N THR A 85 -12.56 -34.08 -10.43
CA THR A 85 -11.16 -34.30 -10.79
C THR A 85 -10.28 -34.21 -9.54
N ARG A 86 -9.42 -35.20 -9.30
CA ARG A 86 -8.31 -35.10 -8.33
C ARG A 86 -7.34 -34.00 -8.78
N LEU A 87 -6.87 -33.19 -7.83
CA LEU A 87 -5.95 -32.08 -8.07
C LEU A 87 -4.81 -32.14 -7.04
N LEU A 88 -3.59 -32.36 -7.51
CA LEU A 88 -2.38 -32.16 -6.71
C LEU A 88 -1.83 -30.77 -7.02
N ARG A 89 -1.81 -29.89 -6.01
CA ARG A 89 -1.19 -28.57 -6.09
C ARG A 89 0.25 -28.65 -5.62
N LEU A 90 1.16 -28.13 -6.44
CA LEU A 90 2.57 -27.95 -6.16
C LEU A 90 2.80 -26.47 -5.84
N GLU A 91 3.29 -26.17 -4.64
CA GLU A 91 3.66 -24.81 -4.23
C GLU A 91 5.18 -24.73 -4.06
N LEU A 92 5.85 -24.05 -4.97
CA LEU A 92 7.28 -23.77 -4.88
C LEU A 92 7.47 -22.39 -4.25
N HIS A 93 7.89 -22.40 -2.99
CA HIS A 93 8.19 -21.23 -2.18
C HIS A 93 9.69 -20.91 -2.31
N THR A 94 10.03 -19.66 -2.64
CA THR A 94 11.39 -19.13 -2.83
C THR A 94 11.58 -17.79 -2.13
N ALA A 95 12.83 -17.42 -1.87
CA ALA A 95 13.15 -16.12 -1.28
C ALA A 95 12.77 -14.96 -2.21
N LYS A 96 12.41 -13.80 -1.63
CA LYS A 96 12.04 -12.59 -2.38
C LYS A 96 13.14 -12.20 -3.38
N GLY A 97 12.76 -12.01 -4.64
CA GLY A 97 13.68 -11.67 -5.74
C GLY A 97 14.31 -12.87 -6.47
N VAL A 98 14.14 -14.10 -5.97
CA VAL A 98 14.57 -15.32 -6.68
C VAL A 98 13.53 -15.66 -7.75
N SER A 99 13.95 -15.70 -9.02
CA SER A 99 13.07 -16.06 -10.13
C SER A 99 12.89 -17.58 -10.24
N SER A 100 11.64 -18.00 -10.34
CA SER A 100 11.24 -19.39 -10.53
C SER A 100 10.31 -19.55 -11.73
N SER A 101 10.39 -20.71 -12.39
CA SER A 101 9.56 -21.05 -13.56
C SER A 101 9.21 -22.54 -13.59
N ALA A 102 8.28 -22.92 -14.46
CA ALA A 102 7.87 -24.30 -14.67
C ALA A 102 7.79 -24.62 -16.17
N ARG A 103 8.23 -25.82 -16.57
CA ARG A 103 8.22 -26.31 -17.95
C ARG A 103 7.76 -27.77 -17.98
N ALA A 104 6.71 -28.07 -18.74
CA ALA A 104 6.24 -29.44 -18.92
C ALA A 104 7.30 -30.30 -19.65
N LEU A 105 7.39 -31.57 -19.25
CA LEU A 105 8.21 -32.62 -19.85
C LEU A 105 7.31 -33.78 -20.30
N ARG A 106 7.86 -34.70 -21.11
CA ARG A 106 7.16 -35.93 -21.53
C ARG A 106 6.98 -36.86 -20.33
N GLY A 107 5.81 -36.81 -19.68
CA GLY A 107 5.51 -37.59 -18.47
C GLY A 107 5.82 -36.89 -17.14
N GLY A 108 6.11 -35.59 -17.15
CA GLY A 108 6.48 -34.87 -15.92
C GLY A 108 6.51 -33.35 -16.07
N ILE A 109 7.01 -32.67 -15.05
CA ILE A 109 7.24 -31.23 -15.08
C ILE A 109 8.58 -30.88 -14.41
N ARG A 110 9.35 -30.00 -15.06
CA ARG A 110 10.56 -29.38 -14.50
C ARG A 110 10.18 -28.05 -13.87
N LEU A 111 10.53 -27.85 -12.60
CA LEU A 111 10.58 -26.54 -11.97
C LEU A 111 12.02 -26.03 -11.97
N GLU A 112 12.23 -24.74 -12.18
CA GLU A 112 13.54 -24.11 -12.19
C GLU A 112 13.58 -22.97 -11.17
N VAL A 113 14.64 -22.90 -10.37
CA VAL A 113 14.90 -21.82 -9.41
C VAL A 113 16.27 -21.24 -9.72
N ARG A 114 16.33 -20.03 -10.28
CA ARG A 114 17.61 -19.37 -10.63
C ARG A 114 18.23 -18.72 -9.40
N GLN A 115 19.44 -19.14 -9.04
CA GLN A 115 20.14 -18.53 -7.91
C GLN A 115 20.71 -17.17 -8.32
N GLY A 116 20.37 -16.12 -7.58
CA GLY A 116 20.93 -14.79 -7.79
C GLY A 116 22.44 -14.79 -7.59
N SER A 117 23.19 -14.27 -8.56
CA SER A 117 24.64 -14.47 -8.66
C SER A 117 25.44 -13.73 -7.58
N LYS A 118 26.15 -14.49 -6.74
CA LYS A 118 27.33 -14.11 -5.92
C LYS A 118 27.92 -15.38 -5.26
N GLY A 119 28.71 -16.14 -6.03
CA GLY A 119 29.12 -17.50 -5.66
C GLY A 119 30.47 -17.61 -4.91
N LEU A 120 31.09 -18.79 -5.01
CA LEU A 120 32.53 -18.99 -4.81
C LEU A 120 33.05 -20.12 -5.72
N ARG A 121 34.32 -20.51 -5.57
CA ARG A 121 35.11 -21.26 -6.57
C ARG A 121 35.04 -22.79 -6.46
N VAL A 122 35.44 -23.41 -7.57
CA VAL A 122 35.63 -24.85 -7.84
C VAL A 122 36.71 -25.49 -6.95
N PHE A 123 36.54 -26.78 -6.66
CA PHE A 123 37.63 -27.77 -6.58
C PHE A 123 37.33 -28.94 -7.55
N GLN A 124 38.35 -29.70 -7.94
CA GLN A 124 38.49 -30.18 -9.33
C GLN A 124 38.79 -31.69 -9.45
N ALA A 125 38.15 -32.34 -10.43
CA ALA A 125 38.60 -33.52 -11.16
C ALA A 125 37.72 -33.66 -12.42
N SER A 126 38.18 -34.08 -13.60
CA SER A 126 39.54 -34.27 -14.16
C SER A 126 39.44 -34.23 -15.71
N GLY A 127 40.56 -34.19 -16.45
CA GLY A 127 40.58 -34.49 -17.90
C GLY A 127 40.82 -33.33 -18.89
N SER A 128 42.10 -33.03 -19.14
CA SER A 128 42.70 -32.73 -20.45
C SER A 128 41.85 -32.19 -21.64
N ARG A 129 42.15 -30.97 -22.11
CA ARG A 129 43.09 -30.73 -23.24
C ARG A 129 43.38 -29.23 -23.46
N LEU A 130 44.47 -28.94 -24.16
CA LEU A 130 44.97 -27.61 -24.53
C LEU A 130 44.22 -27.03 -25.74
N VAL A 131 43.96 -25.70 -25.75
CA VAL A 131 43.99 -24.78 -26.92
C VAL A 131 44.16 -23.34 -26.38
N GLU A 132 45.17 -22.60 -26.85
CA GLU A 132 45.22 -21.13 -26.77
C GLU A 132 44.53 -20.53 -28.01
N PRO A 133 43.95 -19.31 -27.96
CA PRO A 133 44.69 -18.13 -28.48
C PRO A 133 44.27 -16.81 -27.78
N PRO A 134 44.50 -15.60 -28.33
CA PRO A 134 45.74 -14.86 -28.13
C PRO A 134 45.51 -13.48 -27.47
N SER A 135 46.59 -12.70 -27.34
CA SER A 135 46.56 -11.37 -26.73
C SER A 135 45.80 -10.32 -27.54
N SER A 136 45.15 -9.39 -26.83
CA SER A 136 44.82 -8.06 -27.35
C SER A 136 45.12 -7.01 -26.27
N LYS A 137 45.85 -5.95 -26.65
CA LYS A 137 46.10 -4.79 -25.79
C LYS A 137 44.87 -3.88 -25.84
N VAL A 138 44.45 -3.34 -24.71
CA VAL A 138 43.50 -2.23 -24.64
C VAL A 138 44.06 -1.20 -23.67
N GLU A 139 44.02 0.07 -24.08
CA GLU A 139 44.74 1.17 -23.42
C GLU A 139 44.01 1.69 -22.18
N ALA A 140 44.78 2.27 -21.25
CA ALA A 140 44.23 2.91 -20.05
C ALA A 140 43.93 4.40 -20.33
N PRO A 141 42.69 4.88 -20.12
CA PRO A 141 42.39 6.30 -20.22
C PRO A 141 43.00 7.06 -19.04
N ARG A 142 43.74 8.14 -19.32
CA ARG A 142 44.31 9.03 -18.30
C ARG A 142 43.21 9.81 -17.58
N SER A 143 43.25 9.87 -16.26
CA SER A 143 42.44 10.75 -15.42
C SER A 143 43.25 11.96 -14.92
N PRO A 144 42.63 13.15 -14.71
CA PRO A 144 43.32 14.35 -14.22
C PRO A 144 43.76 14.22 -12.75
N PRO A 145 44.69 15.08 -12.28
CA PRO A 145 45.15 15.06 -10.89
C PRO A 145 44.04 15.42 -9.89
N VAL A 146 44.13 14.85 -8.69
CA VAL A 146 43.20 15.04 -7.56
C VAL A 146 44.02 15.24 -6.29
N ASP A 147 43.60 16.18 -5.42
CA ASP A 147 44.36 16.56 -4.22
C ASP A 147 44.69 15.39 -3.27
N ASP A 148 45.97 15.21 -2.98
CA ASP A 148 46.53 14.14 -2.11
C ASP A 148 45.95 14.11 -0.69
N SER A 149 45.36 15.22 -0.24
CA SER A 149 44.72 15.35 1.07
C SER A 149 43.49 14.45 1.22
N ASN A 150 42.66 14.35 0.18
CA ASN A 150 41.45 13.50 0.19
C ASN A 150 41.79 12.01 0.02
N VAL A 151 42.82 11.67 -0.76
CA VAL A 151 43.22 10.29 -1.03
C VAL A 151 43.60 9.56 0.27
N LYS A 152 44.39 10.20 1.13
CA LYS A 152 44.80 9.64 2.44
C LYS A 152 43.62 9.44 3.40
N GLY A 153 42.62 10.33 3.37
CA GLY A 153 41.37 10.19 4.13
C GLY A 153 40.53 9.00 3.67
N LEU A 154 40.39 8.82 2.35
CA LEU A 154 39.69 7.69 1.74
C LEU A 154 40.41 6.35 1.98
N GLU A 155 41.74 6.32 1.91
CA GLU A 155 42.53 5.14 2.31
C GLU A 155 42.28 4.73 3.76
N LEU A 156 42.24 5.69 4.69
CA LEU A 156 41.99 5.44 6.11
C LEU A 156 40.57 4.91 6.36
N ALA A 157 39.57 5.44 5.65
CA ALA A 157 38.20 4.93 5.67
C ALA A 157 38.15 3.49 5.12
N LEU A 158 38.80 3.22 3.98
CA LEU A 158 38.84 1.89 3.36
C LEU A 158 39.58 0.86 4.23
N LYS A 159 40.64 1.27 4.93
CA LYS A 159 41.37 0.44 5.92
C LYS A 159 40.46 0.11 7.12
N LYS A 160 39.64 1.05 7.60
CA LYS A 160 38.63 0.81 8.65
C LYS A 160 37.51 -0.14 8.19
N GLU A 161 36.92 0.06 7.01
CA GLU A 161 35.94 -0.89 6.45
C GLU A 161 36.51 -2.30 6.27
N ARG A 162 37.78 -2.42 5.83
CA ARG A 162 38.46 -3.73 5.72
C ARG A 162 38.66 -4.39 7.10
N GLN A 163 38.91 -3.63 8.16
CA GLN A 163 38.96 -4.15 9.53
C GLN A 163 37.58 -4.56 10.05
N GLU A 164 36.54 -3.76 9.84
CA GLU A 164 35.17 -4.11 10.26
C GLU A 164 34.61 -5.31 9.50
N THR A 165 34.78 -5.37 8.18
CA THR A 165 34.37 -6.54 7.38
C THR A 165 35.13 -7.80 7.75
N ASN A 166 36.40 -7.71 8.16
CA ASN A 166 37.14 -8.85 8.73
C ASN A 166 36.62 -9.26 10.12
N ARG A 167 36.31 -8.31 11.02
CA ARG A 167 35.65 -8.60 12.32
C ARG A 167 34.28 -9.27 12.12
N LEU A 168 33.48 -8.79 11.16
CA LEU A 168 32.20 -9.39 10.81
C LEU A 168 32.35 -10.80 10.22
N ARG A 169 33.38 -11.06 9.39
CA ARG A 169 33.70 -12.43 8.93
C ARG A 169 34.08 -13.35 10.09
N GLN A 170 34.86 -12.86 11.06
CA GLN A 170 35.22 -13.63 12.26
C GLN A 170 33.99 -13.93 13.14
N LEU A 171 33.09 -12.95 13.34
CA LEU A 171 31.81 -13.13 14.05
C LEU A 171 30.88 -14.13 13.34
N ILE A 172 30.77 -14.08 12.01
CA ILE A 172 30.01 -15.06 11.23
C ILE A 172 30.67 -16.45 11.32
N GLY A 173 32.01 -16.52 11.35
CA GLY A 173 32.77 -17.76 11.49
C GLY A 173 32.72 -18.40 12.89
N SER A 174 32.55 -17.62 13.96
CA SER A 174 32.27 -18.15 15.30
C SER A 174 30.79 -18.51 15.47
N PHE A 175 29.85 -17.69 14.97
CA PHE A 175 28.42 -18.00 15.01
C PHE A 175 28.09 -19.29 14.24
N ARG A 176 28.71 -19.52 13.07
CA ARG A 176 28.57 -20.78 12.32
C ARG A 176 29.14 -21.99 13.07
N ARG A 177 30.26 -21.83 13.80
CA ARG A 177 30.83 -22.90 14.63
C ARG A 177 29.92 -23.25 15.81
N HIS A 178 29.50 -22.26 16.60
CA HIS A 178 28.52 -22.48 17.68
C HIS A 178 27.16 -23.03 17.19
N SER A 179 26.73 -22.70 15.97
CA SER A 179 25.54 -23.31 15.36
C SER A 179 25.77 -24.77 14.92
N GLY A 180 26.99 -25.13 14.52
CA GLY A 180 27.39 -26.50 14.21
C GLY A 180 27.53 -27.35 15.49
N GLU A 181 28.22 -26.82 16.49
CA GLU A 181 28.37 -27.41 17.83
C GLU A 181 26.99 -27.71 18.43
N ARG A 182 26.08 -26.72 18.50
CA ARG A 182 24.72 -26.92 19.01
C ARG A 182 23.87 -27.91 18.20
N THR A 183 24.12 -28.05 16.89
CA THR A 183 23.41 -29.05 16.08
C THR A 183 24.05 -30.43 16.15
N ALA A 184 25.29 -30.57 16.64
CA ALA A 184 25.87 -31.84 17.06
C ALA A 184 25.39 -32.22 18.48
N GLU A 185 25.37 -31.28 19.43
CA GLU A 185 24.80 -31.45 20.78
C GLU A 185 23.34 -31.92 20.75
N LEU A 186 22.50 -31.30 19.90
CA LEU A 186 21.10 -31.72 19.76
C LEU A 186 20.97 -33.15 19.19
N ARG A 187 21.85 -33.58 18.27
CA ARG A 187 21.83 -34.96 17.76
C ARG A 187 22.26 -35.96 18.82
N SER A 188 23.36 -35.70 19.54
CA SER A 188 23.82 -36.62 20.58
C SER A 188 22.83 -36.69 21.75
N LEU A 189 22.09 -35.61 22.05
CA LEU A 189 20.98 -35.64 23.00
C LEU A 189 19.79 -36.48 22.49
N ASP A 190 19.40 -36.38 21.22
CA ASP A 190 18.33 -37.21 20.64
C ASP A 190 18.73 -38.70 20.57
N GLU A 191 19.98 -39.00 20.24
CA GLU A 191 20.57 -40.35 20.27
C GLU A 191 20.54 -40.92 21.70
N ASN A 192 21.03 -40.17 22.70
CA ASN A 192 20.95 -40.53 24.13
C ASN A 192 19.50 -40.72 24.60
N LEU A 193 18.55 -39.90 24.14
CA LEU A 193 17.13 -40.08 24.43
C LEU A 193 16.55 -41.34 23.78
N SER A 194 17.00 -41.68 22.56
CA SER A 194 16.61 -42.91 21.87
C SER A 194 17.11 -44.15 22.64
N GLU A 195 18.36 -44.14 23.11
CA GLU A 195 18.94 -45.21 23.92
C GLU A 195 18.23 -45.35 25.27
N ARG A 196 18.01 -44.24 25.99
CA ARG A 196 17.26 -44.26 27.26
C ARG A 196 15.83 -44.78 27.08
N ARG A 197 15.17 -44.45 25.95
CA ARG A 197 13.86 -45.02 25.58
C ARG A 197 13.96 -46.52 25.27
N ALA A 198 15.02 -46.99 24.62
CA ALA A 198 15.26 -48.41 24.36
C ALA A 198 15.56 -49.21 25.65
N GLN A 199 16.42 -48.68 26.53
CA GLN A 199 16.73 -49.26 27.84
C GLN A 199 15.48 -49.31 28.73
N SER A 200 14.64 -48.25 28.72
CA SER A 200 13.35 -48.24 29.43
C SER A 200 12.38 -49.31 28.91
N LYS A 201 12.31 -49.51 27.58
CA LYS A 201 11.54 -50.62 26.99
C LYS A 201 12.07 -52.00 27.40
N ARG A 202 13.39 -52.20 27.43
CA ARG A 202 14.04 -53.44 27.89
C ARG A 202 13.71 -53.73 29.37
N ARG A 203 13.96 -52.76 30.27
CA ARG A 203 13.57 -52.85 31.69
C ARG A 203 12.08 -53.13 31.90
N LYS A 204 11.20 -52.55 31.08
CA LYS A 204 9.74 -52.82 31.14
C LYS A 204 9.36 -54.22 30.64
N ALA A 205 10.17 -54.86 29.81
CA ALA A 205 10.03 -56.27 29.44
C ALA A 205 10.61 -57.20 30.52
N GLU A 206 11.80 -56.88 31.06
CA GLU A 206 12.46 -57.58 32.17
C GLU A 206 11.55 -57.63 33.41
N LEU A 207 10.98 -56.49 33.84
CA LEU A 207 10.02 -56.43 34.94
C LEU A 207 8.73 -57.23 34.68
N LYS A 208 8.29 -57.34 33.41
CA LYS A 208 7.16 -58.20 33.03
C LYS A 208 7.52 -59.69 33.06
N ALA A 209 8.77 -60.05 32.78
CA ALA A 209 9.25 -61.42 32.92
C ALA A 209 9.40 -61.80 34.41
N ALA A 210 10.00 -60.91 35.21
CA ALA A 210 10.11 -61.08 36.66
C ALA A 210 8.74 -61.20 37.36
N GLY A 211 7.75 -60.39 36.96
CA GLY A 211 6.39 -60.52 37.47
C GLY A 211 5.71 -61.86 37.14
N LYS A 212 6.05 -62.48 36.00
CA LYS A 212 5.57 -63.83 35.66
C LYS A 212 6.25 -64.90 36.50
N SER A 213 7.58 -64.88 36.59
CA SER A 213 8.32 -65.89 37.38
C SER A 213 8.00 -65.80 38.88
N LEU A 214 7.78 -64.58 39.40
CA LEU A 214 7.32 -64.38 40.77
C LEU A 214 5.93 -64.99 40.99
N SER A 215 4.97 -64.81 40.06
CA SER A 215 3.66 -65.47 40.14
C SER A 215 3.72 -67.01 40.04
N GLU A 216 4.68 -67.56 39.30
CA GLU A 216 4.94 -69.01 39.29
C GLU A 216 5.56 -69.51 40.60
N VAL A 217 6.43 -68.72 41.23
CA VAL A 217 6.99 -68.99 42.57
C VAL A 217 5.89 -68.92 43.63
N GLU A 218 4.99 -67.93 43.59
CA GLU A 218 3.82 -67.85 44.47
C GLU A 218 2.91 -69.08 44.35
N LYS A 219 2.65 -69.55 43.12
CA LYS A 219 1.88 -70.79 42.89
C LYS A 219 2.58 -72.01 43.50
N LYS A 220 3.90 -72.15 43.31
CA LYS A 220 4.72 -73.22 43.91
C LYS A 220 4.73 -73.16 45.45
N ILE A 221 4.80 -71.96 46.02
CA ILE A 221 4.71 -71.73 47.48
C ILE A 221 3.31 -72.09 47.99
N ARG A 222 2.24 -71.73 47.27
CA ARG A 222 0.86 -72.06 47.65
C ARG A 222 0.61 -73.57 47.64
N LEU A 223 1.12 -74.29 46.64
CA LEU A 223 1.08 -75.76 46.58
C LEU A 223 1.87 -76.38 47.73
N ARG A 224 3.12 -75.96 47.97
CA ARG A 224 3.92 -76.44 49.11
C ARG A 224 3.29 -76.15 50.47
N ARG A 225 2.59 -75.03 50.65
CA ARG A 225 1.81 -74.75 51.86
C ARG A 225 0.65 -75.74 52.04
N GLN A 226 -0.03 -76.13 50.96
CA GLN A 226 -1.07 -77.17 51.01
C GLN A 226 -0.48 -78.57 51.31
N GLU A 227 0.72 -78.88 50.79
CA GLU A 227 1.46 -80.10 51.13
C GLU A 227 1.87 -80.12 52.60
N ILE A 228 2.41 -79.01 53.13
CA ILE A 228 2.75 -78.87 54.57
C ILE A 228 1.53 -79.09 55.46
N VAL A 229 0.38 -78.50 55.14
CA VAL A 229 -0.86 -78.73 55.92
C VAL A 229 -1.31 -80.20 55.88
N LYS A 230 -1.18 -80.88 54.74
CA LYS A 230 -1.46 -82.33 54.64
C LYS A 230 -0.48 -83.17 55.48
N LEU A 231 0.81 -82.81 55.47
CA LEU A 231 1.83 -83.49 56.26
C LEU A 231 1.64 -83.25 57.76
N GLN A 232 1.26 -82.04 58.18
CA GLN A 232 0.92 -81.72 59.57
C GLN A 232 -0.33 -82.48 60.06
N ALA A 233 -1.34 -82.66 59.21
CA ALA A 233 -2.48 -83.52 59.52
C ALA A 233 -2.08 -85.00 59.67
N ALA A 234 -1.25 -85.51 58.76
CA ALA A 234 -0.71 -86.87 58.85
C ALA A 234 0.20 -87.07 60.08
N GLU A 235 0.95 -86.05 60.49
CA GLU A 235 1.75 -86.06 61.73
C GLU A 235 0.86 -86.07 62.98
N ALA A 236 -0.24 -85.32 62.99
CA ALA A 236 -1.22 -85.33 64.07
C ALA A 236 -1.90 -86.70 64.23
N ASP A 237 -2.27 -87.35 63.12
CA ASP A 237 -2.83 -88.70 63.15
C ASP A 237 -1.78 -89.78 63.47
N ALA A 238 -0.51 -89.58 63.08
CA ALA A 238 0.60 -90.42 63.53
C ALA A 238 0.84 -90.29 65.05
N LYS A 239 0.74 -89.08 65.61
CA LYS A 239 0.80 -88.84 67.06
C LYS A 239 -0.37 -89.49 67.80
N ARG A 240 -1.60 -89.33 67.31
CA ARG A 240 -2.79 -90.04 67.85
C ARG A 240 -2.60 -91.55 67.87
N ARG A 241 -2.09 -92.15 66.77
CA ARG A 241 -1.78 -93.58 66.70
C ARG A 241 -0.66 -93.98 67.67
N LEU A 242 0.37 -93.17 67.82
CA LEU A 242 1.46 -93.40 68.78
C LEU A 242 0.95 -93.39 70.22
N ASP A 243 0.05 -92.46 70.56
CA ASP A 243 -0.52 -92.36 71.91
C ASP A 243 -1.55 -93.49 72.18
N GLN A 244 -2.28 -93.93 71.15
CA GLN A 244 -3.10 -95.15 71.20
C GLN A 244 -2.25 -96.41 71.45
N VAL A 245 -1.07 -96.51 70.80
CA VAL A 245 -0.09 -97.59 71.05
C VAL A 245 0.48 -97.51 72.47
N LYS A 246 0.82 -96.32 72.98
CA LYS A 246 1.24 -96.12 74.38
C LYS A 246 0.16 -96.55 75.38
N GLY A 247 -1.12 -96.34 75.06
CA GLY A 247 -2.25 -96.88 75.81
C GLY A 247 -2.17 -98.41 75.93
N SER A 248 -2.16 -99.10 74.77
CA SER A 248 -2.06 -100.57 74.71
C SER A 248 -0.78 -101.16 75.33
N SER A 249 0.25 -100.33 75.55
CA SER A 249 1.48 -100.72 76.24
C SER A 249 1.37 -100.68 77.76
N LYS A 250 0.38 -99.98 78.34
CA LYS A 250 0.09 -100.03 79.78
C LYS A 250 -0.70 -101.28 80.14
N ASP A 251 -1.66 -101.67 79.32
CA ASP A 251 -2.53 -102.83 79.58
C ASP A 251 -1.74 -104.15 79.66
N ARG A 252 -0.71 -104.32 78.81
CA ARG A 252 0.20 -105.48 78.87
C ARG A 252 1.07 -105.52 80.13
N GLY A 253 1.28 -104.39 80.80
CA GLY A 253 1.90 -104.34 82.13
C GLY A 253 0.98 -104.90 83.23
N ALA A 254 -0.34 -104.76 83.07
CA ALA A 254 -1.32 -105.32 83.99
C ALA A 254 -1.55 -106.83 83.80
N GLU A 255 -1.29 -107.38 82.60
CA GLU A 255 -1.32 -108.83 82.36
C GLU A 255 -0.10 -109.55 82.96
N LEU A 256 1.10 -108.99 82.87
CA LEU A 256 2.30 -109.56 83.50
C LEU A 256 2.12 -109.72 85.02
N ASN A 257 1.66 -108.67 85.71
CA ASN A 257 1.39 -108.72 87.15
C ASN A 257 0.23 -109.66 87.54
N ARG A 258 -0.56 -110.17 86.59
CA ARG A 258 -1.58 -111.21 86.84
C ARG A 258 -1.04 -112.63 86.70
N LEU A 259 0.03 -112.84 85.93
CA LEU A 259 0.65 -114.17 85.76
C LEU A 259 1.61 -114.50 86.92
N GLU A 260 2.33 -113.52 87.45
CA GLU A 260 3.17 -113.71 88.65
C GLU A 260 2.33 -114.08 89.90
N LEU A 261 1.07 -113.65 89.95
CA LEU A 261 0.14 -114.02 91.02
C LEU A 261 -0.31 -115.49 90.99
N VAL A 262 -0.17 -116.18 89.86
CA VAL A 262 -0.58 -117.60 89.68
C VAL A 262 0.55 -118.55 90.07
N GLU A 263 1.82 -118.23 89.77
CA GLU A 263 2.98 -119.03 90.23
C GLU A 263 3.07 -119.13 91.76
N LEU A 264 2.63 -118.10 92.48
CA LEU A 264 2.60 -118.10 93.95
C LEU A 264 1.49 -119.01 94.53
N ALA A 265 0.35 -119.16 93.84
CA ALA A 265 -0.72 -120.06 94.28
C ALA A 265 -0.28 -121.53 94.24
N HIS A 266 0.39 -121.96 93.16
CA HIS A 266 0.83 -123.35 93.00
C HIS A 266 1.98 -123.78 93.93
N ARG A 267 2.59 -122.86 94.68
CA ARG A 267 3.59 -123.20 95.73
C ARG A 267 2.97 -123.44 97.11
N ALA A 268 1.75 -122.97 97.37
CA ALA A 268 1.05 -123.24 98.64
C ALA A 268 0.61 -124.71 98.74
N GLU A 269 0.11 -125.28 97.65
CA GLU A 269 -0.50 -126.62 97.62
C GLU A 269 0.51 -127.77 97.84
N ILE A 270 1.78 -127.54 97.49
CA ILE A 270 2.90 -128.49 97.75
C ILE A 270 3.15 -128.68 99.26
N THR A 271 2.69 -127.77 100.12
CA THR A 271 2.85 -127.86 101.58
C THR A 271 1.70 -128.61 102.26
N ARG A 272 0.63 -128.95 101.53
CA ARG A 272 -0.57 -129.62 102.10
C ARG A 272 -0.50 -131.16 102.08
N LEU A 273 0.43 -131.74 101.32
CA LEU A 273 0.56 -133.19 101.12
C LEU A 273 1.78 -133.79 101.86
N VAL A 274 2.06 -133.29 103.06
CA VAL A 274 3.22 -133.68 103.90
C VAL A 274 2.82 -133.82 105.39
N ARG A 275 1.52 -134.00 105.70
CA ARG A 275 1.01 -133.95 107.09
C ARG A 275 -0.14 -134.91 107.45
N GLU A 276 -0.47 -135.87 106.60
CA GLU A 276 -1.46 -136.92 106.88
C GLU A 276 -0.82 -138.30 106.60
N GLU A 277 -1.28 -139.34 107.32
CA GLU A 277 -0.82 -140.75 107.31
C GLU A 277 0.56 -141.08 107.96
N MET A 278 0.58 -141.11 109.31
CA MET A 278 1.47 -141.95 110.15
C MET A 278 0.77 -142.22 111.51
N ASP A 279 0.77 -143.41 112.13
CA ASP A 279 1.07 -144.75 111.60
C ASP A 279 -0.22 -145.63 111.60
N LEU A 280 -0.60 -146.50 112.55
CA LEU A 280 -0.02 -147.04 113.80
C LEU A 280 0.09 -148.59 113.69
N GLU A 281 1.21 -149.14 114.16
CA GLU A 281 1.32 -150.37 115.01
C GLU A 281 0.75 -151.74 114.51
N GLN A 282 1.19 -152.92 114.99
CA GLN A 282 2.19 -153.30 116.01
C GLN A 282 2.94 -154.59 115.55
N GLY A 283 3.79 -155.21 116.40
CA GLY A 283 4.61 -156.39 116.07
C GLY A 283 3.90 -157.76 116.25
N ASP A 284 4.60 -158.92 116.24
CA ASP A 284 6.01 -159.23 115.95
C ASP A 284 6.18 -160.74 115.61
N THR A 285 7.30 -161.15 114.97
CA THR A 285 8.00 -162.45 115.09
C THR A 285 9.12 -162.56 114.04
N ALA A 286 10.38 -162.53 114.48
CA ALA A 286 11.51 -162.23 113.59
C ALA A 286 12.47 -163.40 113.28
N TYR A 287 12.32 -164.03 112.11
CA TYR A 287 13.48 -164.67 111.43
C TYR A 287 13.41 -164.60 109.89
N LEU A 288 12.29 -165.05 109.29
CA LEU A 288 12.06 -165.00 107.83
C LEU A 288 12.14 -163.57 107.25
N ALA A 289 11.86 -162.56 108.07
CA ALA A 289 11.93 -161.14 107.72
C ALA A 289 13.28 -160.69 107.13
N ARG A 290 14.42 -161.31 107.50
CA ARG A 290 15.75 -160.90 106.98
C ARG A 290 15.90 -161.16 105.48
N MET A 291 15.39 -162.29 104.98
CA MET A 291 15.44 -162.59 103.53
C MET A 291 14.46 -161.71 102.73
N ALA A 292 13.27 -161.46 103.27
CA ALA A 292 12.34 -160.48 102.71
C ALA A 292 12.98 -159.08 102.65
N LYS A 293 13.70 -158.65 103.68
CA LYS A 293 14.39 -157.34 103.75
C LYS A 293 15.46 -157.17 102.67
N LEU A 294 16.17 -158.24 102.28
CA LEU A 294 17.10 -158.22 101.15
C LEU A 294 16.39 -158.22 99.78
N GLN A 295 15.33 -159.01 99.58
CA GLN A 295 14.53 -158.88 98.36
C GLN A 295 13.88 -157.50 98.22
N LEU A 296 13.45 -156.89 99.34
CA LEU A 296 12.92 -155.53 99.39
C LEU A 296 14.02 -154.49 99.11
N SER A 297 15.26 -154.68 99.58
CA SER A 297 16.37 -153.78 99.24
C SER A 297 16.70 -153.83 97.74
N VAL A 298 16.75 -155.01 97.13
CA VAL A 298 16.92 -155.19 95.67
C VAL A 298 15.75 -154.57 94.90
N LYS A 299 14.50 -154.80 95.32
CA LYS A 299 13.31 -154.13 94.74
C LYS A 299 13.39 -152.60 94.91
N SER A 300 13.95 -152.08 96.01
CA SER A 300 14.17 -150.65 96.23
C SER A 300 15.27 -150.07 95.33
N LEU A 301 16.34 -150.84 95.07
CA LEU A 301 17.44 -150.46 94.19
C LEU A 301 17.00 -150.49 92.72
N ALA A 302 16.23 -151.49 92.30
CA ALA A 302 15.58 -151.52 90.98
C ALA A 302 14.59 -150.34 90.80
N LYS A 303 13.81 -150.00 91.84
CA LYS A 303 12.98 -148.77 91.85
C LYS A 303 13.83 -147.49 91.74
N LYS A 304 14.97 -147.41 92.46
CA LYS A 304 15.92 -146.29 92.34
C LYS A 304 16.54 -146.22 90.94
N GLN A 305 16.94 -147.34 90.35
CA GLN A 305 17.49 -147.41 88.99
C GLN A 305 16.46 -146.95 87.95
N LYS A 306 15.21 -147.44 88.01
CA LYS A 306 14.10 -146.94 87.17
C LYS A 306 13.83 -145.44 87.38
N LYS A 307 13.93 -144.93 88.62
CA LYS A 307 13.80 -143.49 88.93
C LYS A 307 14.98 -142.66 88.39
N LEU A 308 16.18 -143.23 88.32
CA LEU A 308 17.38 -142.61 87.77
C LEU A 308 17.39 -142.62 86.23
N THR A 309 17.01 -143.73 85.57
CA THR A 309 16.89 -143.77 84.11
C THR A 309 15.76 -142.86 83.63
N ALA A 310 14.63 -142.79 84.35
CA ALA A 310 13.57 -141.81 84.07
C ALA A 310 14.05 -140.35 84.26
N LYS A 311 14.88 -140.07 85.28
CA LYS A 311 15.52 -138.75 85.45
C LYS A 311 16.52 -138.45 84.32
N ALA A 312 17.29 -139.44 83.86
CA ALA A 312 18.24 -139.30 82.76
C ALA A 312 17.53 -139.02 81.43
N ALA A 313 16.46 -139.76 81.11
CA ALA A 313 15.61 -139.52 79.94
C ALA A 313 14.97 -138.12 79.97
N LYS A 314 14.44 -137.68 81.12
CA LYS A 314 13.93 -136.31 81.28
C LYS A 314 15.03 -135.26 81.07
N ARG A 315 16.24 -135.47 81.60
CA ARG A 315 17.39 -134.58 81.36
C ARG A 315 17.83 -134.55 79.89
N ALA A 316 17.86 -135.69 79.21
CA ALA A 316 18.20 -135.78 77.79
C ALA A 316 17.19 -135.02 76.90
N ASN A 317 15.90 -135.08 77.23
CA ASN A 317 14.88 -134.31 76.51
C ASN A 317 15.00 -132.79 76.76
N VAL A 318 15.35 -132.36 77.98
CA VAL A 318 15.64 -130.94 78.31
C VAL A 318 16.94 -130.44 77.65
N LEU A 319 17.93 -131.31 77.45
CA LEU A 319 19.12 -130.96 76.66
C LEU A 319 18.75 -130.75 75.20
N LYS A 320 17.95 -131.64 74.60
CA LYS A 320 17.47 -131.49 73.22
C LYS A 320 16.64 -130.22 73.00
N SER A 321 15.80 -129.81 73.95
CA SER A 321 15.06 -128.53 73.81
C SER A 321 16.00 -127.34 73.88
N ARG A 322 16.97 -127.34 74.80
CA ARG A 322 18.02 -126.29 74.90
C ARG A 322 18.93 -126.23 73.68
N GLU A 323 19.22 -127.36 73.04
CA GLU A 323 19.95 -127.41 71.76
C GLU A 323 19.15 -126.77 70.63
N GLN A 324 17.83 -127.01 70.58
CA GLN A 324 16.91 -126.36 69.64
C GLN A 324 16.79 -124.84 69.90
N GLU A 325 16.64 -124.43 71.16
CA GLU A 325 16.66 -123.01 71.58
C GLU A 325 17.97 -122.33 71.16
N ALA A 326 19.12 -122.95 71.44
CA ALA A 326 20.43 -122.43 71.06
C ALA A 326 20.64 -122.36 69.53
N ALA A 327 20.06 -123.28 68.77
CA ALA A 327 20.04 -123.22 67.30
C ALA A 327 19.15 -122.08 66.79
N GLY A 328 17.97 -121.87 67.41
CA GLY A 328 17.08 -120.75 67.13
C GLY A 328 17.74 -119.40 67.36
N LEU A 329 18.34 -119.19 68.54
CA LEU A 329 19.06 -117.96 68.89
C LEU A 329 20.25 -117.68 67.96
N LYS A 330 20.97 -118.72 67.50
CA LYS A 330 22.02 -118.58 66.46
C LYS A 330 21.44 -118.13 65.12
N ALA A 331 20.28 -118.67 64.71
CA ALA A 331 19.59 -118.26 63.49
C ALA A 331 19.08 -116.81 63.57
N GLU A 332 18.58 -116.38 64.73
CA GLU A 332 18.20 -114.98 64.98
C GLU A 332 19.42 -114.04 64.97
N GLN A 333 20.51 -114.40 65.64
CA GLN A 333 21.76 -113.62 65.59
C GLN A 333 22.27 -113.46 64.14
N ALA A 334 22.13 -114.49 63.31
CA ALA A 334 22.44 -114.41 61.89
C ALA A 334 21.48 -113.48 61.11
N ARG A 335 20.18 -113.48 61.43
CA ARG A 335 19.19 -112.53 60.87
C ARG A 335 19.51 -111.09 61.26
N TYR A 336 19.78 -110.81 62.54
CA TYR A 336 20.16 -109.47 63.01
C TYR A 336 21.47 -108.99 62.37
N ARG A 337 22.50 -109.85 62.24
CA ARG A 337 23.75 -109.52 61.52
C ARG A 337 23.53 -109.19 60.04
N ARG A 338 22.59 -109.86 59.36
CA ARG A 338 22.19 -109.48 57.98
C ARG A 338 21.49 -108.12 57.95
N ARG A 339 20.56 -107.88 58.89
CA ARG A 339 19.80 -106.62 58.96
C ARG A 339 20.67 -105.41 59.30
N ILE A 340 21.69 -105.57 60.15
CA ILE A 340 22.69 -104.53 60.41
C ILE A 340 23.39 -104.16 59.10
N LYS A 341 23.94 -105.14 58.35
CA LYS A 341 24.58 -104.88 57.04
C LYS A 341 23.65 -104.20 56.02
N GLU A 342 22.35 -104.52 56.01
CA GLU A 342 21.37 -103.79 55.18
C GLU A 342 21.19 -102.34 55.60
N LEU A 343 21.23 -102.05 56.92
CA LEU A 343 21.11 -100.70 57.46
C LEU A 343 22.40 -99.90 57.20
N ASP A 344 23.58 -100.48 57.40
CA ASP A 344 24.87 -99.86 57.08
C ASP A 344 24.92 -99.41 55.60
N GLN A 345 24.47 -100.29 54.69
CA GLN A 345 24.35 -99.97 53.26
C GLN A 345 23.30 -98.91 52.93
N ARG A 346 22.29 -98.71 53.78
CA ARG A 346 21.30 -97.63 53.64
C ARG A 346 21.85 -96.31 54.16
N HIS A 347 22.50 -96.31 55.33
CA HIS A 347 23.21 -95.15 55.88
C HIS A 347 24.26 -94.62 54.90
N ALA A 348 25.18 -95.47 54.44
CA ALA A 348 26.21 -95.07 53.47
C ALA A 348 25.67 -94.58 52.10
N LYS A 349 24.40 -94.85 51.76
CA LYS A 349 23.70 -94.25 50.60
C LYS A 349 23.06 -92.91 50.95
N ILE A 350 22.48 -92.79 52.14
CA ILE A 350 21.92 -91.53 52.67
C ILE A 350 23.04 -90.50 52.83
N ASP A 351 24.18 -90.85 53.44
CA ASP A 351 25.31 -89.96 53.69
C ASP A 351 25.88 -89.38 52.39
N LYS A 352 26.01 -90.22 51.35
CA LYS A 352 26.41 -89.77 50.00
C LYS A 352 25.35 -88.85 49.35
N GLY A 353 24.07 -89.09 49.62
CA GLY A 353 22.98 -88.20 49.20
C GLY A 353 22.99 -86.84 49.90
N VAL A 354 23.30 -86.82 51.20
CA VAL A 354 23.48 -85.60 52.01
C VAL A 354 24.68 -84.81 51.48
N GLN A 355 25.86 -85.42 51.35
CA GLN A 355 27.06 -84.78 50.79
C GLN A 355 26.86 -84.22 49.37
N ALA A 356 26.03 -84.85 48.55
CA ALA A 356 25.66 -84.33 47.23
C ALA A 356 24.75 -83.09 47.33
N LYS A 357 23.83 -83.07 48.30
CA LYS A 357 22.94 -81.93 48.56
C LYS A 357 23.64 -80.76 49.25
N ASP A 358 24.61 -81.00 50.11
CA ASP A 358 25.42 -79.93 50.72
C ASP A 358 26.21 -79.17 49.64
N LYS A 359 26.83 -79.87 48.69
CA LYS A 359 27.51 -79.27 47.53
C LYS A 359 26.55 -78.49 46.62
N GLU A 360 25.31 -78.94 46.46
CA GLU A 360 24.27 -78.20 45.75
C GLU A 360 23.89 -76.91 46.50
N LEU A 361 23.80 -76.95 47.83
CA LEU A 361 23.54 -75.78 48.68
C LEU A 361 24.71 -74.78 48.66
N GLU A 362 25.96 -75.23 48.66
CA GLU A 362 27.14 -74.36 48.50
C GLU A 362 27.13 -73.64 47.15
N GLN A 363 26.85 -74.36 46.05
CA GLN A 363 26.71 -73.74 44.72
C GLN A 363 25.54 -72.76 44.63
N LEU A 364 24.45 -72.99 45.36
CA LEU A 364 23.32 -72.06 45.44
C LEU A 364 23.64 -70.83 46.28
N ARG A 365 24.38 -70.97 47.40
CA ARG A 365 24.89 -69.84 48.19
C ARG A 365 25.81 -68.95 47.37
N GLY A 366 26.80 -69.53 46.68
CA GLY A 366 27.70 -68.76 45.81
C GLY A 366 26.98 -68.03 44.66
N LYS A 367 25.85 -68.55 44.17
CA LYS A 367 25.00 -67.86 43.19
C LYS A 367 24.21 -66.70 43.81
N LEU A 368 23.73 -66.83 45.06
CA LEU A 368 23.09 -65.73 45.80
C LEU A 368 24.09 -64.60 46.07
N ASP A 369 25.31 -64.91 46.53
CA ASP A 369 26.38 -63.93 46.76
C ASP A 369 26.71 -63.09 45.51
N VAL A 370 26.64 -63.70 44.32
CA VAL A 370 26.82 -62.99 43.04
C VAL A 370 25.62 -62.11 42.72
N LEU A 371 24.40 -62.63 42.86
CA LEU A 371 23.17 -61.87 42.59
C LEU A 371 23.00 -60.66 43.52
N ASP A 372 23.37 -60.77 44.80
CA ASP A 372 23.31 -59.66 45.76
C ASP A 372 24.35 -58.56 45.42
N ARG A 373 25.54 -58.94 44.94
CA ARG A 373 26.54 -57.98 44.43
C ARG A 373 26.04 -57.29 43.15
N GLU A 374 25.46 -58.03 42.21
CA GLU A 374 24.86 -57.47 41.00
C GLU A 374 23.69 -56.52 41.32
N LEU A 375 22.84 -56.89 42.28
CA LEU A 375 21.74 -56.07 42.78
C LEU A 375 22.25 -54.77 43.43
N GLY A 376 23.28 -54.84 44.28
CA GLY A 376 23.93 -53.65 44.86
C GLY A 376 24.50 -52.71 43.80
N VAL A 377 25.17 -53.24 42.77
CA VAL A 377 25.66 -52.46 41.62
C VAL A 377 24.50 -51.87 40.81
N ALA A 378 23.39 -52.59 40.64
CA ALA A 378 22.20 -52.10 39.95
C ALA A 378 21.51 -50.95 40.72
N ILE A 379 21.42 -51.05 42.05
CA ILE A 379 20.89 -50.00 42.93
C ILE A 379 21.78 -48.74 42.86
N ALA A 380 23.09 -48.87 43.00
CA ALA A 380 24.02 -47.74 42.89
C ALA A 380 23.96 -47.05 41.51
N ARG A 381 23.80 -47.83 40.43
CA ARG A 381 23.56 -47.30 39.07
C ARG A 381 22.21 -46.59 38.95
N TYR A 382 21.16 -47.10 39.60
CA TYR A 382 19.84 -46.47 39.64
C TYR A 382 19.85 -45.14 40.40
N GLU A 383 20.49 -45.08 41.58
CA GLU A 383 20.67 -43.84 42.32
C GLU A 383 21.45 -42.79 41.54
N LYS A 384 22.55 -43.19 40.89
CA LYS A 384 23.34 -42.27 40.05
C LYS A 384 22.50 -41.74 38.87
N ALA A 385 21.63 -42.58 38.31
CA ALA A 385 20.68 -42.15 37.27
C ALA A 385 19.59 -41.20 37.81
N GLN A 386 19.06 -41.42 39.01
CA GLN A 386 18.11 -40.51 39.67
C GLN A 386 18.74 -39.15 39.99
N LYS A 387 19.94 -39.15 40.58
CA LYS A 387 20.74 -37.93 40.85
C LYS A 387 21.07 -37.17 39.55
N GLY A 388 21.28 -37.89 38.43
CA GLY A 388 21.44 -37.30 37.10
C GLY A 388 20.13 -36.77 36.48
N LEU A 389 18.99 -37.41 36.74
CA LEU A 389 17.67 -36.97 36.28
C LEU A 389 17.27 -35.65 36.95
N GLY A 390 17.45 -35.54 38.27
CA GLY A 390 17.15 -34.29 39.00
C GLY A 390 17.99 -33.09 38.53
N LYS A 391 19.26 -33.32 38.14
CA LYS A 391 20.08 -32.27 37.50
C LYS A 391 19.50 -31.84 36.15
N ALA A 392 19.17 -32.79 35.29
CA ALA A 392 18.58 -32.51 33.98
C ALA A 392 17.23 -31.77 34.08
N GLN A 393 16.41 -32.09 35.09
CA GLN A 393 15.14 -31.39 35.35
C GLN A 393 15.36 -29.94 35.81
N ASN A 394 16.38 -29.68 36.64
CA ASN A 394 16.75 -28.32 37.03
C ASN A 394 17.28 -27.52 35.83
N GLU A 395 18.11 -28.14 34.99
CA GLU A 395 18.61 -27.54 33.74
C GLU A 395 17.46 -27.25 32.76
N GLU A 396 16.49 -28.15 32.62
CA GLU A 396 15.28 -27.97 31.81
C GLU A 396 14.44 -26.77 32.29
N ALA A 397 14.19 -26.66 33.60
CA ALA A 397 13.51 -25.51 34.19
C ALA A 397 14.29 -24.19 33.97
N ASP A 398 15.62 -24.23 34.02
CA ASP A 398 16.49 -23.09 33.73
C ASP A 398 16.39 -22.66 32.26
N PHE A 399 16.29 -23.62 31.32
CA PHE A 399 16.02 -23.35 29.91
C PHE A 399 14.61 -22.79 29.68
N GLU A 400 13.58 -23.26 30.38
CA GLU A 400 12.22 -22.70 30.31
C GLU A 400 12.20 -21.25 30.81
N ASN A 401 12.82 -20.96 31.96
CA ASN A 401 12.96 -19.61 32.51
C ASN A 401 13.66 -18.66 31.53
N ARG A 402 14.76 -19.12 30.91
CA ARG A 402 15.46 -18.37 29.84
C ARG A 402 14.58 -18.17 28.61
N ALA A 403 13.78 -19.16 28.22
CA ALA A 403 12.85 -19.05 27.09
C ALA A 403 11.72 -18.04 27.37
N VAL A 404 11.18 -17.98 28.59
CA VAL A 404 10.21 -16.95 29.02
C VAL A 404 10.84 -15.56 28.97
N ALA A 405 12.05 -15.39 29.50
CA ALA A 405 12.78 -14.12 29.44
C ALA A 405 13.07 -13.67 27.98
N LEU A 406 13.40 -14.60 27.09
CA LEU A 406 13.58 -14.31 25.66
C LEU A 406 12.26 -13.92 24.97
N ARG A 407 11.15 -14.62 25.26
CA ARG A 407 9.80 -14.26 24.77
C ARG A 407 9.42 -12.83 25.20
N ALA A 408 9.70 -12.46 26.45
CA ALA A 408 9.48 -11.11 26.97
C ALA A 408 10.34 -10.04 26.25
N ARG A 409 11.62 -10.33 25.99
CA ARG A 409 12.51 -9.45 25.22
C ARG A 409 12.02 -9.26 23.78
N ILE A 410 11.58 -10.32 23.11
CA ILE A 410 10.97 -10.26 21.77
C ILE A 410 9.69 -9.41 21.80
N ALA A 411 8.81 -9.62 22.78
CA ALA A 411 7.58 -8.82 22.94
C ALA A 411 7.84 -7.34 23.30
N LYS A 412 9.02 -6.99 23.82
CA LYS A 412 9.46 -5.58 23.89
C LYS A 412 9.93 -5.10 22.51
N LEU A 413 10.86 -5.80 21.87
CA LEU A 413 11.41 -5.39 20.56
C LEU A 413 10.32 -5.18 19.50
N VAL A 414 9.28 -6.03 19.47
CA VAL A 414 8.13 -5.88 18.54
C VAL A 414 7.36 -4.58 18.77
N ARG A 415 7.15 -4.17 20.03
CA ARG A 415 6.53 -2.86 20.37
C ARG A 415 7.46 -1.72 19.97
N ASP A 416 8.73 -1.80 20.37
CA ASP A 416 9.74 -0.80 20.02
C ASP A 416 9.92 -0.64 18.50
N THR A 417 9.64 -1.66 17.67
CA THR A 417 9.58 -1.52 16.20
C THR A 417 8.28 -0.87 15.72
N ALA A 418 7.12 -1.27 16.25
CA ALA A 418 5.84 -0.68 15.87
C ALA A 418 5.78 0.83 16.17
N ASP A 419 6.34 1.27 17.30
CA ASP A 419 6.44 2.68 17.67
C ASP A 419 7.37 3.45 16.73
N ARG A 420 8.51 2.86 16.31
CA ARG A 420 9.39 3.45 15.30
C ARG A 420 8.74 3.53 13.92
N GLU A 421 7.96 2.53 13.52
CA GLU A 421 7.18 2.58 12.28
C GLU A 421 6.11 3.68 12.34
N ALA A 422 5.42 3.85 13.47
CA ALA A 422 4.47 4.93 13.68
C ALA A 422 5.14 6.31 13.61
N GLN A 423 6.31 6.48 14.23
CA GLN A 423 7.12 7.70 14.16
C GLN A 423 7.57 7.99 12.71
N HIS A 424 8.09 6.99 11.99
CA HIS A 424 8.49 7.12 10.59
C HIS A 424 7.28 7.45 9.67
N GLY A 425 6.12 6.87 9.95
CA GLY A 425 4.85 7.21 9.30
C GLY A 425 4.42 8.65 9.56
N GLN A 426 4.65 9.20 10.76
CA GLN A 426 4.44 10.62 11.04
C GLN A 426 5.46 11.52 10.32
N ALA A 427 6.75 11.14 10.34
CA ALA A 427 7.82 11.88 9.67
C ALA A 427 7.56 12.02 8.16
N ASN A 428 7.17 10.93 7.48
CA ASN A 428 6.81 10.95 6.06
C ASN A 428 5.58 11.84 5.77
N ARG A 429 4.60 11.91 6.69
CA ARG A 429 3.47 12.87 6.58
C ARG A 429 3.95 14.33 6.74
N ARG A 430 4.93 14.61 7.61
CA ARG A 430 5.54 15.94 7.76
C ARG A 430 6.32 16.33 6.49
N LEU A 431 7.17 15.44 5.97
CA LEU A 431 7.90 15.62 4.70
C LEU A 431 6.95 15.83 3.52
N GLY A 432 5.85 15.08 3.43
CA GLY A 432 4.81 15.27 2.41
C GLY A 432 4.19 16.67 2.45
N LYS A 433 3.85 17.17 3.66
CA LYS A 433 3.38 18.56 3.86
C LYS A 433 4.44 19.59 3.46
N GLN A 434 5.70 19.38 3.82
CA GLN A 434 6.81 20.29 3.46
C GLN A 434 7.04 20.33 1.95
N ARG A 435 7.11 19.17 1.26
CA ARG A 435 7.21 19.08 -0.20
C ARG A 435 6.05 19.80 -0.91
N ALA A 436 4.83 19.69 -0.38
CA ALA A 436 3.68 20.44 -0.89
C ALA A 436 3.80 21.97 -0.65
N ARG A 437 4.32 22.40 0.50
CA ARG A 437 4.60 23.83 0.78
C ARG A 437 5.68 24.38 -0.13
N ILE A 438 6.77 23.64 -0.36
CA ILE A 438 7.84 23.99 -1.30
C ILE A 438 7.25 24.16 -2.71
N LYS A 439 6.48 23.18 -3.23
CA LYS A 439 5.87 23.29 -4.56
C LYS A 439 4.97 24.52 -4.71
N LYS A 440 4.23 24.93 -3.66
CA LYS A 440 3.47 26.18 -3.64
C LYS A 440 4.37 27.43 -3.67
N LEU A 441 5.43 27.44 -2.85
CA LEU A 441 6.39 28.55 -2.82
C LEU A 441 7.12 28.72 -4.16
N THR A 442 7.57 27.63 -4.79
CA THR A 442 8.19 27.67 -6.13
C THR A 442 7.26 28.28 -7.18
N ALA A 443 5.96 27.92 -7.17
CA ALA A 443 4.97 28.53 -8.05
C ALA A 443 4.72 30.02 -7.74
N SER A 444 4.71 30.40 -6.46
CA SER A 444 4.57 31.80 -6.03
C SER A 444 5.75 32.67 -6.46
N VAL A 445 6.98 32.14 -6.34
CA VAL A 445 8.21 32.82 -6.79
C VAL A 445 8.23 32.95 -8.32
N ALA A 446 7.74 31.94 -9.05
CA ALA A 446 7.60 32.03 -10.51
C ALA A 446 6.60 33.12 -10.93
N SER A 447 5.45 33.28 -10.25
CA SER A 447 4.53 34.40 -10.51
C SER A 447 5.21 35.74 -10.23
N ALA A 448 5.76 35.90 -9.01
CA ALA A 448 6.43 37.14 -8.61
C ALA A 448 7.55 37.56 -9.59
N ARG A 449 8.29 36.61 -10.15
CA ARG A 449 9.30 36.87 -11.20
C ARG A 449 8.68 37.37 -12.50
N ASN A 450 7.58 36.77 -12.96
CA ASN A 450 6.85 37.22 -14.15
C ASN A 450 6.23 38.61 -13.95
N ASP A 451 5.72 38.88 -12.75
CA ASP A 451 5.10 40.16 -12.39
C ASP A 451 6.15 41.27 -12.24
N ALA A 452 7.33 40.95 -11.70
CA ALA A 452 8.50 41.85 -11.74
C ALA A 452 8.99 42.14 -13.16
N GLN A 453 9.00 41.14 -14.06
CA GLN A 453 9.32 41.36 -15.48
C GLN A 453 8.30 42.29 -16.16
N ARG A 454 6.99 42.11 -15.90
CA ARG A 454 5.92 43.01 -16.39
C ARG A 454 6.12 44.44 -15.88
N ALA A 455 6.42 44.61 -14.59
CA ALA A 455 6.70 45.91 -13.99
C ALA A 455 7.95 46.56 -14.63
N GLY A 456 9.02 45.81 -14.88
CA GLY A 456 10.20 46.30 -15.60
C GLY A 456 9.90 46.79 -17.02
N VAL A 457 9.05 46.08 -17.77
CA VAL A 457 8.60 46.51 -19.11
C VAL A 457 7.72 47.77 -19.02
N GLN A 458 6.86 47.90 -18.02
CA GLN A 458 6.09 49.13 -17.80
C GLN A 458 6.99 50.31 -17.41
N LEU A 459 7.97 50.11 -16.53
CA LEU A 459 8.95 51.13 -16.15
C LEU A 459 9.77 51.61 -17.36
N ALA A 460 10.19 50.70 -18.24
CA ALA A 460 10.89 51.04 -19.48
C ALA A 460 10.02 51.85 -20.45
N ARG A 461 8.72 51.55 -20.54
CA ARG A 461 7.75 52.35 -21.31
C ARG A 461 7.53 53.73 -20.69
N ALA A 462 7.38 53.81 -19.37
CA ALA A 462 7.24 55.07 -18.64
C ALA A 462 8.46 55.98 -18.83
N ARG A 463 9.69 55.45 -18.72
CA ARG A 463 10.93 56.19 -19.01
C ARG A 463 10.98 56.73 -20.44
N LYS A 464 10.54 55.96 -21.44
CA LYS A 464 10.43 56.45 -22.83
C LYS A 464 9.37 57.54 -23.00
N ALA A 465 8.26 57.45 -22.28
CA ALA A 465 7.23 58.50 -22.28
C ALA A 465 7.75 59.80 -21.64
N VAL A 466 8.45 59.69 -20.50
CA VAL A 466 9.09 60.82 -19.80
C VAL A 466 10.11 61.52 -20.72
N ALA A 467 11.02 60.78 -21.35
CA ALA A 467 11.97 61.34 -22.32
C ALA A 467 11.28 62.04 -23.51
N SER A 468 10.15 61.51 -23.98
CA SER A 468 9.35 62.18 -25.02
C SER A 468 8.68 63.46 -24.52
N THR A 469 8.23 63.52 -23.27
CA THR A 469 7.70 64.76 -22.67
C THR A 469 8.79 65.79 -22.38
N GLU A 470 9.99 65.37 -21.99
CA GLU A 470 11.16 66.24 -21.82
C GLU A 470 11.58 66.87 -23.16
N GLN A 471 11.65 66.07 -24.23
CA GLN A 471 11.89 66.58 -25.59
C GLN A 471 10.83 67.60 -26.05
N ARG A 472 9.54 67.35 -25.74
CA ARG A 472 8.45 68.30 -26.03
C ARG A 472 8.56 69.58 -25.20
N ALA A 473 8.92 69.47 -23.92
CA ALA A 473 9.13 70.63 -23.05
C ALA A 473 10.31 71.50 -23.54
N ALA A 474 11.41 70.87 -23.97
CA ALA A 474 12.55 71.56 -24.57
C ALA A 474 12.17 72.27 -25.88
N ALA A 475 11.40 71.61 -26.77
CA ALA A 475 10.91 72.22 -28.00
C ALA A 475 9.95 73.40 -27.74
N LEU A 476 9.03 73.26 -26.78
CA LEU A 476 8.14 74.36 -26.37
C LEU A 476 8.91 75.53 -25.76
N SER A 477 9.96 75.26 -24.96
CA SER A 477 10.85 76.29 -24.42
C SER A 477 11.57 77.08 -25.53
N GLN A 478 12.03 76.39 -26.59
CA GLN A 478 12.60 77.05 -27.77
C GLN A 478 11.57 77.89 -28.53
N GLU A 479 10.33 77.44 -28.65
CA GLU A 479 9.24 78.24 -29.23
C GLU A 479 8.89 79.46 -28.36
N PHE A 480 8.87 79.34 -27.03
CA PHE A 480 8.70 80.50 -26.14
C PHE A 480 9.83 81.52 -26.33
N ALA A 481 11.09 81.10 -26.36
CA ALA A 481 12.22 81.99 -26.63
C ALA A 481 12.14 82.68 -28.01
N ARG A 482 11.65 81.96 -29.04
CA ARG A 482 11.36 82.54 -30.37
C ARG A 482 10.24 83.58 -30.30
N LEU A 483 9.16 83.29 -29.58
CA LEU A 483 8.03 84.21 -29.39
C LEU A 483 8.43 85.46 -28.59
N GLU A 484 9.29 85.34 -27.58
CA GLU A 484 9.85 86.49 -26.86
C GLU A 484 10.74 87.36 -27.76
N ALA A 485 11.60 86.75 -28.58
CA ALA A 485 12.44 87.46 -29.55
C ALA A 485 11.60 88.14 -30.66
N LEU A 486 10.50 87.54 -31.09
CA LEU A 486 9.53 88.18 -32.00
C LEU A 486 8.75 89.30 -31.31
N SER A 487 8.40 89.14 -30.03
CA SER A 487 7.71 90.15 -29.22
C SER A 487 8.59 91.38 -28.96
N SER A 488 9.87 91.20 -28.60
CA SER A 488 10.82 92.31 -28.43
C SER A 488 11.08 93.03 -29.76
N LYS A 489 11.24 92.30 -30.87
CA LYS A 489 11.33 92.87 -32.22
C LYS A 489 10.06 93.61 -32.64
N ALA A 490 8.88 93.13 -32.26
CA ALA A 490 7.61 93.81 -32.50
C ALA A 490 7.50 95.12 -31.69
N LYS A 491 7.90 95.11 -30.41
CA LYS A 491 7.97 96.32 -29.55
C LYS A 491 8.94 97.36 -30.14
N GLY A 492 10.11 96.95 -30.63
CA GLY A 492 11.06 97.84 -31.30
C GLY A 492 10.50 98.46 -32.58
N ARG A 493 9.82 97.67 -33.41
CA ARG A 493 9.12 98.20 -34.60
C ARG A 493 7.96 99.11 -34.23
N LEU A 494 7.29 98.88 -33.10
CA LEU A 494 6.22 99.74 -32.62
C LEU A 494 6.76 101.10 -32.16
N SER A 495 7.87 101.17 -31.43
CA SER A 495 8.49 102.46 -31.07
C SER A 495 9.10 103.19 -32.27
N GLU A 496 9.62 102.47 -33.28
CA GLU A 496 9.92 103.03 -34.60
C GLU A 496 8.69 103.65 -35.27
N PHE A 497 7.52 103.00 -35.20
CA PHE A 497 6.29 103.56 -35.77
C PHE A 497 5.75 104.75 -34.96
N GLU A 498 5.83 104.72 -33.63
CA GLU A 498 5.44 105.84 -32.76
C GLU A 498 6.30 107.09 -33.02
N THR A 499 7.62 106.92 -33.15
CA THR A 499 8.54 108.02 -33.48
C THR A 499 8.30 108.57 -34.89
N LYS A 500 8.09 107.70 -35.89
CA LYS A 500 7.69 108.12 -37.26
C LYS A 500 6.33 108.84 -37.27
N LEU A 501 5.36 108.38 -36.49
CA LEU A 501 4.03 108.99 -36.37
C LEU A 501 4.09 110.34 -35.63
N ALA A 502 4.94 110.46 -34.60
CA ALA A 502 5.23 111.74 -33.94
C ALA A 502 5.89 112.75 -34.89
N ALA A 503 6.83 112.31 -35.75
CA ALA A 503 7.40 113.14 -36.80
C ALA A 503 6.34 113.57 -37.84
N GLN A 504 5.48 112.65 -38.28
CA GLN A 504 4.35 112.97 -39.17
C GLN A 504 3.35 113.96 -38.52
N ARG A 505 3.07 113.85 -37.22
CA ARG A 505 2.25 114.83 -36.48
C ARG A 505 2.85 116.23 -36.54
N LYS A 506 4.18 116.38 -36.37
CA LYS A 506 4.88 117.66 -36.54
C LYS A 506 4.76 118.21 -37.97
N VAL A 507 4.90 117.36 -38.99
CA VAL A 507 4.71 117.75 -40.39
C VAL A 507 3.26 118.21 -40.66
N VAL A 508 2.26 117.49 -40.17
CA VAL A 508 0.83 117.87 -40.29
C VAL A 508 0.53 119.18 -39.56
N GLN A 509 1.17 119.43 -38.40
CA GLN A 509 1.06 120.70 -37.69
C GLN A 509 1.65 121.87 -38.51
N ALA A 510 2.87 121.72 -39.02
CA ALA A 510 3.50 122.73 -39.88
C ALA A 510 2.69 122.99 -41.18
N LEU A 511 2.05 121.96 -41.75
CA LEU A 511 1.13 122.10 -42.87
C LEU A 511 -0.16 122.85 -42.49
N ARG A 512 -0.74 122.60 -41.31
CA ARG A 512 -1.88 123.37 -40.79
C ARG A 512 -1.53 124.85 -40.59
N GLU A 513 -0.37 125.15 -40.02
CA GLU A 513 0.12 126.53 -39.86
C GLU A 513 0.36 127.22 -41.21
N ARG A 514 0.91 126.50 -42.20
CA ARG A 514 1.11 127.00 -43.57
C ARG A 514 -0.23 127.27 -44.27
N LEU A 515 -1.22 126.39 -44.08
CA LEU A 515 -2.56 126.54 -44.64
C LEU A 515 -3.33 127.71 -43.98
N ALA A 516 -3.20 127.90 -42.66
CA ALA A 516 -3.74 129.07 -41.97
C ALA A 516 -3.10 130.38 -42.47
N LYS A 517 -1.78 130.40 -42.68
CA LYS A 517 -1.06 131.55 -43.30
C LYS A 517 -1.56 131.82 -44.73
N GLN A 518 -1.85 130.79 -45.52
CA GLN A 518 -2.45 130.95 -46.86
C GLN A 518 -3.89 131.46 -46.82
N GLN A 519 -4.72 130.99 -45.89
CA GLN A 519 -6.08 131.50 -45.68
C GLN A 519 -6.09 132.98 -45.27
N ALA A 520 -5.18 133.38 -44.37
CA ALA A 520 -4.97 134.78 -44.00
C ALA A 520 -4.41 135.65 -45.15
N GLY A 521 -3.71 135.05 -46.11
CA GLY A 521 -3.34 135.71 -47.37
C GLY A 521 -4.55 135.92 -48.29
N LEU A 522 -5.37 134.87 -48.49
CA LEU A 522 -6.57 134.92 -49.35
C LEU A 522 -7.62 135.92 -48.85
N SER A 523 -7.80 136.06 -47.53
CA SER A 523 -8.73 137.05 -46.96
C SER A 523 -8.35 138.50 -47.31
N LYS A 524 -7.04 138.79 -47.46
CA LYS A 524 -6.53 140.11 -47.89
C LYS A 524 -6.71 140.39 -49.38
N VAL A 525 -6.88 139.36 -50.22
CA VAL A 525 -7.11 139.50 -51.68
C VAL A 525 -8.59 139.72 -52.00
N ALA A 526 -9.50 139.21 -51.18
CA ALA A 526 -10.95 139.30 -51.40
C ALA A 526 -11.53 140.72 -51.58
N PRO A 527 -11.04 141.78 -50.89
CA PRO A 527 -11.51 143.16 -51.12
C PRO A 527 -11.16 143.70 -52.51
N GLY A 528 -9.93 143.50 -52.98
CA GLY A 528 -9.47 143.97 -54.30
C GLY A 528 -10.29 143.37 -55.45
N ALA A 529 -10.62 142.08 -55.35
CA ALA A 529 -11.48 141.39 -56.31
C ALA A 529 -12.92 141.94 -56.37
N LYS A 530 -13.43 142.53 -55.28
CA LYS A 530 -14.73 143.23 -55.27
C LYS A 530 -14.62 144.61 -55.94
N ALA A 531 -13.61 145.40 -55.60
CA ALA A 531 -13.39 146.73 -56.19
C ALA A 531 -13.24 146.68 -57.72
N ALA A 532 -12.44 145.74 -58.23
CA ALA A 532 -12.24 145.55 -59.68
C ALA A 532 -13.56 145.27 -60.44
N LYS A 533 -14.49 144.49 -59.85
CA LYS A 533 -15.80 144.19 -60.46
C LYS A 533 -16.71 145.41 -60.55
N VAL A 534 -16.66 146.32 -59.57
CA VAL A 534 -17.46 147.57 -59.58
C VAL A 534 -16.97 148.51 -60.69
N ASN A 535 -15.65 148.70 -60.81
CA ASN A 535 -15.07 149.57 -61.85
C ASN A 535 -15.37 149.04 -63.27
N LEU A 536 -15.28 147.72 -63.48
CA LEU A 536 -15.65 147.07 -64.75
C LEU A 536 -17.14 147.28 -65.10
N ALA A 537 -18.03 147.36 -64.11
CA ALA A 537 -19.46 147.61 -64.31
C ALA A 537 -19.75 149.08 -64.68
N LYS A 538 -19.01 150.04 -64.12
CA LYS A 538 -19.08 151.48 -64.48
C LYS A 538 -18.75 151.70 -65.97
N LEU A 539 -17.55 151.26 -66.39
CA LEU A 539 -17.04 151.43 -67.76
C LEU A 539 -17.95 150.80 -68.82
N LYS A 540 -18.59 149.66 -68.51
CA LYS A 540 -19.57 149.02 -69.41
C LYS A 540 -20.83 149.87 -69.64
N ARG A 541 -21.27 150.67 -68.67
CA ARG A 541 -22.45 151.55 -68.79
C ARG A 541 -22.13 152.80 -69.62
N GLU A 542 -20.96 153.40 -69.42
CA GLU A 542 -20.49 154.57 -70.19
C GLU A 542 -20.32 154.22 -71.68
N LYS A 543 -19.69 153.08 -71.99
CA LYS A 543 -19.54 152.58 -73.36
C LYS A 543 -20.88 152.38 -74.09
N GLN A 544 -21.94 152.00 -73.37
CA GLN A 544 -23.29 151.90 -73.95
C GLN A 544 -23.94 153.29 -74.16
N ARG A 545 -23.82 154.21 -73.19
CA ARG A 545 -24.35 155.58 -73.32
C ARG A 545 -23.75 156.33 -74.52
N LEU A 546 -22.43 156.29 -74.68
CA LEU A 546 -21.73 156.92 -75.81
C LEU A 546 -22.19 156.33 -77.15
N LYS A 547 -22.34 155.00 -77.24
CA LYS A 547 -22.79 154.31 -78.46
C LYS A 547 -24.25 154.60 -78.83
N ALA A 548 -25.10 154.97 -77.86
CA ALA A 548 -26.46 155.44 -78.10
C ALA A 548 -26.47 156.90 -78.60
N ALA A 549 -25.70 157.79 -77.97
CA ALA A 549 -25.60 159.20 -78.36
C ALA A 549 -25.14 159.37 -79.83
N LEU A 550 -24.12 158.61 -80.24
CA LEU A 550 -23.55 158.64 -81.60
C LEU A 550 -24.57 158.21 -82.68
N LYS A 551 -25.50 157.29 -82.36
CA LYS A 551 -26.62 156.94 -83.25
C LYS A 551 -27.68 158.06 -83.35
N ALA A 552 -27.87 158.84 -82.29
CA ALA A 552 -28.85 159.92 -82.26
C ALA A 552 -28.38 161.16 -83.06
N THR A 553 -27.08 161.49 -82.99
CA THR A 553 -26.48 162.56 -83.81
C THR A 553 -26.51 162.23 -85.30
N GLN A 554 -26.17 160.99 -85.69
CA GLN A 554 -26.23 160.57 -87.10
C GLN A 554 -27.63 160.80 -87.71
N LYS A 555 -28.69 160.33 -87.04
CA LYS A 555 -30.08 160.55 -87.51
C LYS A 555 -30.45 162.04 -87.71
N ARG A 556 -29.88 162.95 -86.91
CA ARG A 556 -30.11 164.40 -87.07
C ARG A 556 -29.40 164.96 -88.31
N ILE A 557 -28.23 164.43 -88.66
CA ILE A 557 -27.50 164.77 -89.89
C ILE A 557 -28.28 164.27 -91.12
N ASP A 558 -28.68 163.00 -91.13
CA ASP A 558 -29.42 162.38 -92.24
C ASP A 558 -30.71 163.13 -92.58
N ASN A 559 -31.42 163.65 -91.56
CA ASN A 559 -32.64 164.43 -91.76
C ASN A 559 -32.35 165.88 -92.21
N ARG A 560 -31.30 166.53 -91.70
CA ARG A 560 -30.88 167.86 -92.22
C ARG A 560 -30.50 167.80 -93.69
N GLN A 561 -29.78 166.76 -94.11
CA GLN A 561 -29.42 166.55 -95.52
C GLN A 561 -30.66 166.42 -96.43
N LYS A 562 -31.72 165.72 -95.99
CA LYS A 562 -32.99 165.63 -96.73
C LYS A 562 -33.65 167.00 -96.89
N ASN A 563 -33.73 167.79 -95.83
CA ASN A 563 -34.38 169.10 -95.87
C ASN A 563 -33.63 170.07 -96.82
N VAL A 564 -32.29 170.08 -96.78
CA VAL A 564 -31.46 170.85 -97.74
C VAL A 564 -31.67 170.38 -99.18
N ALA A 565 -31.92 169.09 -99.40
CA ALA A 565 -32.24 168.51 -100.71
C ALA A 565 -33.70 168.73 -101.16
N VAL A 566 -34.55 169.33 -100.33
CA VAL A 566 -35.89 169.83 -100.67
C VAL A 566 -35.80 171.31 -101.01
N THR A 567 -35.28 172.15 -100.11
CA THR A 567 -35.15 173.60 -100.37
C THR A 567 -34.28 173.93 -101.59
N ARG A 568 -33.26 173.10 -101.92
CA ARG A 568 -32.53 173.22 -103.20
C ARG A 568 -33.37 172.99 -104.47
N ARG A 569 -34.51 172.31 -104.40
CA ARG A 569 -35.44 172.15 -105.54
C ARG A 569 -36.40 173.31 -105.62
N ASP A 570 -36.92 173.73 -104.47
CA ASP A 570 -37.89 174.82 -104.39
C ASP A 570 -37.23 176.15 -104.78
N LEU A 571 -35.99 176.39 -104.33
CA LEU A 571 -35.17 177.54 -104.75
C LEU A 571 -34.83 177.53 -106.25
N VAL A 572 -34.79 176.36 -106.90
CA VAL A 572 -34.62 176.25 -108.36
C VAL A 572 -35.93 176.48 -109.10
N LYS A 573 -37.08 176.09 -108.53
CA LYS A 573 -38.41 176.47 -109.06
C LYS A 573 -38.63 177.97 -108.99
N THR A 574 -38.41 178.58 -107.82
CA THR A 574 -38.61 180.03 -107.66
C THR A 574 -37.64 180.84 -108.51
N LYS A 575 -36.43 180.35 -108.76
CA LYS A 575 -35.49 180.96 -109.71
C LYS A 575 -35.98 180.88 -111.16
N ALA A 576 -36.65 179.79 -111.55
CA ALA A 576 -37.32 179.70 -112.85
C ALA A 576 -38.58 180.58 -112.95
N GLU A 577 -39.32 180.77 -111.84
CA GLU A 577 -40.47 181.69 -111.76
C GLU A 577 -40.01 183.16 -111.82
N VAL A 578 -38.95 183.53 -111.11
CA VAL A 578 -38.29 184.85 -111.25
C VAL A 578 -37.73 185.05 -112.66
N GLY A 579 -37.20 184.00 -113.29
CA GLY A 579 -36.80 184.03 -114.71
C GLY A 579 -37.96 184.35 -115.65
N ARG A 580 -39.16 183.81 -115.40
CA ARG A 580 -40.38 184.14 -116.16
C ARG A 580 -40.86 185.56 -115.88
N LEU A 581 -40.98 185.94 -114.61
CA LEU A 581 -41.37 187.30 -114.22
C LEU A 581 -40.42 188.37 -114.76
N ASN A 582 -39.12 188.08 -114.90
CA ASN A 582 -38.17 188.97 -115.57
C ASN A 582 -38.33 189.00 -117.10
N ALA A 583 -38.76 187.91 -117.74
CA ALA A 583 -39.15 187.91 -119.16
C ALA A 583 -40.46 188.68 -119.40
N ASP A 584 -41.40 188.62 -118.45
CA ASP A 584 -42.64 189.40 -118.46
C ASP A 584 -42.35 190.90 -118.22
N LEU A 585 -41.48 191.24 -117.25
CA LEU A 585 -41.00 192.61 -117.02
C LEU A 585 -40.23 193.16 -118.23
N ALA A 586 -39.39 192.34 -118.87
CA ALA A 586 -38.65 192.73 -120.07
C ALA A 586 -39.57 192.90 -121.29
N SER A 587 -40.62 192.09 -121.43
CA SER A 587 -41.60 192.23 -122.51
C SER A 587 -42.62 193.36 -122.28
N LEU A 588 -42.83 193.78 -121.02
CA LEU A 588 -43.42 195.09 -120.70
C LEU A 588 -42.49 196.25 -121.09
N LYS A 589 -41.17 196.15 -120.83
CA LYS A 589 -40.21 197.14 -121.35
C LYS A 589 -40.19 197.22 -122.89
N ARG A 590 -40.35 196.10 -123.62
CA ARG A 590 -40.54 196.09 -125.10
C ARG A 590 -41.75 196.90 -125.60
N ARG A 591 -42.68 197.31 -124.72
CA ARG A 591 -43.85 198.14 -125.03
C ARG A 591 -43.75 199.60 -124.55
N GLN A 592 -42.66 199.98 -123.88
CA GLN A 592 -42.41 201.38 -123.50
C GLN A 592 -41.10 201.92 -124.11
N SER A 593 -40.06 201.09 -124.16
CA SER A 593 -39.18 201.11 -125.31
C SER A 593 -39.76 200.14 -126.34
N SER A 594 -40.89 200.51 -126.97
CA SER A 594 -41.20 200.14 -128.37
C SER A 594 -40.24 200.91 -129.30
N GLN A 595 -38.98 200.71 -128.91
CA GLN A 595 -37.66 201.20 -129.23
C GLN A 595 -36.54 200.09 -128.71
N LEU A 596 -36.72 198.91 -127.85
CA LEU A 596 -35.78 197.72 -127.23
C LEU A 596 -36.20 196.37 -126.25
N ASP A 597 -35.41 195.18 -126.00
CA ASP A 597 -35.15 194.05 -124.84
C ASP A 597 -35.45 192.37 -124.62
N ARG A 598 -35.06 191.49 -123.52
CA ARG A 598 -34.82 189.87 -123.31
C ARG A 598 -34.89 188.95 -121.88
N THR A 599 -34.87 187.51 -121.69
CA THR A 599 -34.52 186.48 -120.44
C THR A 599 -34.91 184.83 -120.27
N GLN A 600 -34.27 183.79 -119.48
CA GLN A 600 -34.54 182.20 -119.23
C GLN A 600 -33.96 181.20 -117.96
N GLU A 601 -34.39 179.87 -117.54
CA GLU A 601 -33.71 178.75 -116.53
C GLU A 601 -34.09 177.10 -116.28
N LEU A 602 -33.81 176.26 -115.12
CA LEU A 602 -33.52 174.66 -114.91
C LEU A 602 -34.01 173.62 -113.64
N ASN A 603 -33.54 172.28 -113.31
CA ASN A 603 -34.02 171.19 -112.19
C ASN A 603 -33.37 169.65 -111.74
N PRO A 604 -33.48 168.90 -110.49
CA PRO A 604 -32.84 167.52 -109.95
C PRO A 604 -33.49 166.33 -108.91
N LYS A 605 -32.95 165.03 -108.53
CA LYS A 605 -33.54 163.74 -107.70
C LYS A 605 -32.68 162.42 -107.01
N ARG A 606 -33.10 161.43 -106.01
CA ARG A 606 -32.60 159.92 -105.55
C ARG A 606 -33.02 159.00 -104.15
N GLN A 607 -32.63 157.66 -103.76
CA GLN A 607 -33.05 156.61 -102.56
C GLN A 607 -32.16 155.22 -102.12
N LEU A 608 -32.20 154.05 -101.24
CA LEU A 608 -32.84 153.10 -100.06
C LEU A 608 -31.90 151.84 -99.35
N LYS A 609 -31.98 150.62 -98.54
CA LYS A 609 -32.80 149.47 -97.70
C LYS A 609 -32.04 148.16 -96.88
N ARG A 610 -32.46 147.29 -95.78
CA ARG A 610 -31.92 145.84 -95.16
C ARG A 610 -32.46 144.95 -93.79
N LYS A 611 -31.93 143.73 -93.20
CA LYS A 611 -32.44 142.61 -92.09
C LYS A 611 -31.40 141.57 -91.23
N THR A 612 -31.40 140.46 -90.27
CA THR A 612 -32.07 139.29 -89.33
C THR A 612 -31.22 138.63 -88.01
N SER A 613 -31.16 137.49 -87.10
CA SER A 613 -31.62 136.02 -86.54
C SER A 613 -31.02 135.45 -85.05
N VAL A 614 -30.96 134.26 -84.20
CA VAL A 614 -31.49 132.80 -83.68
C VAL A 614 -30.58 131.97 -82.48
N LYS A 615 -30.60 130.80 -81.60
CA LYS A 615 -31.33 129.61 -80.73
C LYS A 615 -30.46 128.55 -79.70
N LYS A 616 -30.92 127.62 -78.69
CA LYS A 616 -30.14 126.52 -77.74
C LYS A 616 -30.81 125.21 -76.87
N THR A 617 -30.15 124.35 -75.92
CA THR A 617 -30.45 122.90 -75.23
C THR A 617 -29.94 122.31 -73.72
N ARG A 618 -30.17 121.00 -73.14
CA ARG A 618 -29.89 120.25 -71.72
C ARG A 618 -29.40 118.64 -71.59
N LYS A 619 -29.33 117.56 -70.63
CA LYS A 619 -29.81 116.92 -69.22
C LYS A 619 -29.32 115.38 -68.66
N GLU A 620 -29.05 114.91 -67.32
CA GLU A 620 -29.17 113.44 -66.63
C GLU A 620 -28.27 112.68 -65.40
N ARG A 621 -28.39 111.31 -64.95
CA ARG A 621 -27.91 110.46 -63.63
C ARG A 621 -27.93 108.78 -63.56
N LEU A 622 -27.65 107.74 -62.59
CA LEU A 622 -26.83 107.21 -61.31
C LEU A 622 -27.11 105.66 -60.66
N HIS A 623 -26.29 104.82 -59.83
CA HIS A 623 -26.54 103.39 -59.12
C HIS A 623 -25.58 102.61 -57.97
N SER A 624 -25.79 101.32 -57.36
CA SER A 624 -25.01 100.50 -56.21
C SER A 624 -25.20 98.88 -55.77
N ASN A 625 -24.48 98.16 -54.75
CA ASN A 625 -24.38 96.62 -54.29
C ASN A 625 -23.86 96.19 -52.76
N GLY A 626 -23.61 94.99 -51.99
CA GLY A 626 -23.85 93.43 -51.77
C GLY A 626 -22.90 92.44 -50.77
N PHE A 627 -23.28 91.28 -50.02
CA PHE A 627 -22.46 90.14 -49.24
C PHE A 627 -23.20 88.77 -48.79
N GLY A 628 -22.65 87.51 -48.90
CA GLY A 628 -23.19 86.26 -48.21
C GLY A 628 -22.77 84.78 -48.62
N GLY A 629 -23.13 83.70 -47.84
CA GLY A 629 -22.98 82.20 -48.09
C GLY A 629 -22.86 81.28 -46.81
N ALA A 630 -22.82 79.91 -46.71
CA ALA A 630 -23.21 78.69 -47.52
C ALA A 630 -22.98 77.29 -46.77
N GLN A 631 -23.48 76.12 -47.30
CA GLN A 631 -23.24 74.63 -46.96
C GLN A 631 -23.91 73.96 -45.69
N GLY A 632 -24.00 72.61 -45.41
CA GLY A 632 -23.63 71.28 -46.02
C GLY A 632 -23.88 70.00 -45.09
N ALA A 633 -23.61 68.71 -45.51
CA ALA A 633 -23.42 67.39 -44.74
C ALA A 633 -24.24 66.07 -45.12
N ILE A 634 -23.78 64.82 -44.72
CA ILE A 634 -24.28 63.40 -45.09
C ILE A 634 -23.47 62.26 -44.30
N THR A 635 -23.74 60.94 -43.98
CA THR A 635 -24.82 59.85 -43.90
C THR A 635 -24.59 58.81 -42.72
N SER A 636 -24.69 57.43 -42.62
CA SER A 636 -24.74 56.14 -43.45
C SER A 636 -25.26 54.85 -42.65
N GLU A 637 -25.27 53.59 -43.19
CA GLU A 637 -25.79 52.28 -42.57
C GLU A 637 -25.01 50.95 -43.02
N ARG A 638 -25.28 49.60 -42.94
CA ARG A 638 -26.44 48.60 -42.77
C ARG A 638 -26.02 47.07 -42.51
N VAL A 639 -26.94 46.17 -42.03
CA VAL A 639 -26.99 44.62 -42.02
C VAL A 639 -26.29 43.82 -40.83
N ALA A 640 -26.35 42.49 -40.44
CA ALA A 640 -26.78 41.09 -40.84
C ALA A 640 -26.72 40.06 -39.62
N LYS A 641 -26.91 38.69 -39.57
CA LYS A 641 -27.67 37.56 -40.25
C LYS A 641 -27.54 36.13 -39.53
N HIS A 642 -28.59 35.25 -39.57
CA HIS A 642 -28.72 33.72 -39.56
C HIS A 642 -28.16 32.73 -38.46
N LYS A 643 -28.73 31.51 -38.18
CA LYS A 643 -30.12 30.92 -38.18
C LYS A 643 -30.17 29.45 -37.61
N VAL A 644 -31.35 28.98 -37.11
CA VAL A 644 -31.86 27.56 -36.98
C VAL A 644 -31.18 26.57 -35.98
N GLU A 645 -31.76 25.41 -35.56
CA GLU A 645 -33.05 25.06 -34.89
C GLU A 645 -33.14 23.53 -34.59
N GLY A 646 -33.89 23.11 -33.55
CA GLY A 646 -34.34 21.71 -33.34
C GLY A 646 -33.33 20.67 -32.79
N ALA A 647 -33.73 19.49 -32.28
CA ALA A 647 -35.06 19.01 -31.89
C ALA A 647 -35.02 17.76 -30.95
N LYS A 648 -36.18 17.41 -30.36
CA LYS A 648 -36.59 16.10 -29.77
C LYS A 648 -35.83 15.55 -28.53
N LYS A 649 -36.50 15.60 -27.36
CA LYS A 649 -36.19 14.79 -26.17
C LYS A 649 -36.68 13.34 -26.37
N SER A 650 -35.92 12.34 -25.90
CA SER A 650 -36.36 10.94 -25.85
C SER A 650 -36.23 10.29 -24.45
N ASP A 651 -37.27 9.52 -24.13
CA ASP A 651 -37.40 8.45 -23.14
C ASP A 651 -37.10 8.60 -21.63
N ARG A 652 -37.93 7.86 -20.88
CA ARG A 652 -38.05 7.84 -19.42
C ARG A 652 -36.83 7.19 -18.73
N GLN A 653 -35.79 7.98 -18.45
CA GLN A 653 -34.59 7.50 -17.74
C GLN A 653 -34.83 7.31 -16.23
N THR A 654 -34.65 6.08 -15.72
CA THR A 654 -34.78 5.78 -14.28
C THR A 654 -33.54 6.18 -13.48
N LEU A 655 -33.72 7.08 -12.49
CA LEU A 655 -32.63 7.61 -11.67
C LEU A 655 -32.56 6.92 -10.29
N VAL A 656 -31.41 6.31 -9.95
CA VAL A 656 -31.14 5.81 -8.59
C VAL A 656 -30.63 6.95 -7.74
N LYS A 657 -31.55 7.72 -7.15
CA LYS A 657 -31.19 8.92 -6.38
C LYS A 657 -30.42 8.63 -5.08
N ARG A 658 -30.70 7.52 -4.39
CA ARG A 658 -29.97 7.17 -3.14
C ARG A 658 -29.99 5.68 -2.81
N VAL A 659 -28.82 5.07 -2.65
CA VAL A 659 -28.66 3.77 -1.97
C VAL A 659 -28.28 4.05 -0.52
N GLY A 660 -28.94 3.41 0.44
CA GLY A 660 -28.66 3.62 1.87
C GLY A 660 -29.18 2.50 2.76
N TYR A 661 -28.82 2.60 4.04
CA TYR A 661 -29.36 1.81 5.13
C TYR A 661 -30.11 2.75 6.07
N ARG A 662 -31.28 2.33 6.57
CA ARG A 662 -32.01 2.97 7.65
C ARG A 662 -32.65 1.83 8.46
N PRO A 663 -32.31 1.64 9.74
CA PRO A 663 -33.07 0.73 10.58
C PRO A 663 -34.49 1.29 10.72
N VAL A 664 -35.48 0.46 10.44
CA VAL A 664 -36.92 0.79 10.51
C VAL A 664 -37.62 -0.45 11.05
N GLY A 665 -37.44 -0.69 12.36
CA GLY A 665 -37.44 -2.04 12.92
C GLY A 665 -36.11 -2.77 12.64
N PRO A 666 -35.88 -3.94 13.27
CA PRO A 666 -34.54 -4.50 13.45
C PRO A 666 -33.81 -4.90 12.15
N GLU A 667 -34.52 -5.32 11.09
CA GLU A 667 -33.91 -6.05 9.97
C GLU A 667 -34.33 -5.57 8.57
N ARG A 668 -34.08 -4.29 8.23
CA ARG A 668 -34.48 -3.72 6.92
C ARG A 668 -33.39 -2.87 6.24
N VAL A 669 -33.28 -3.00 4.91
CA VAL A 669 -32.46 -2.13 4.03
C VAL A 669 -33.38 -1.46 3.00
N VAL A 670 -33.28 -0.14 2.82
CA VAL A 670 -34.21 0.62 1.97
C VAL A 670 -33.44 1.32 0.84
N ILE A 671 -33.63 0.86 -0.40
CA ILE A 671 -32.90 1.34 -1.58
C ILE A 671 -33.81 2.25 -2.41
N HIS A 672 -33.55 3.55 -2.35
CA HIS A 672 -34.36 4.56 -3.05
C HIS A 672 -33.97 4.70 -4.53
N VAL A 673 -34.52 3.81 -5.34
CA VAL A 673 -34.64 3.97 -6.79
C VAL A 673 -35.93 4.73 -7.11
N GLN A 674 -35.93 5.64 -8.09
CA GLN A 674 -37.16 6.19 -8.67
C GLN A 674 -37.48 5.50 -10.01
N GLY A 675 -38.71 5.01 -10.14
CA GLY A 675 -39.23 4.30 -11.32
C GLY A 675 -39.67 2.86 -11.01
N LYS A 676 -39.87 2.03 -12.04
CA LYS A 676 -40.16 0.60 -11.94
C LYS A 676 -38.94 -0.26 -12.40
N PRO A 677 -37.81 -0.25 -11.68
CA PRO A 677 -36.62 -1.00 -12.10
C PRO A 677 -36.82 -2.52 -12.01
N LYS A 678 -36.42 -3.26 -13.05
CA LYS A 678 -36.20 -4.70 -12.97
C LYS A 678 -34.86 -4.94 -12.26
N ALA A 679 -34.93 -5.48 -11.04
CA ALA A 679 -33.78 -5.83 -10.22
C ALA A 679 -33.71 -7.35 -10.00
N LYS A 680 -32.50 -7.91 -9.85
CA LYS A 680 -32.27 -9.31 -9.50
C LYS A 680 -31.33 -9.42 -8.30
N LEU A 681 -31.70 -10.22 -7.32
CA LEU A 681 -30.84 -10.59 -6.19
C LEU A 681 -30.12 -11.90 -6.52
N LYS A 682 -28.83 -12.00 -6.19
CA LYS A 682 -28.02 -13.22 -6.31
C LYS A 682 -27.08 -13.32 -5.12
N GLN A 683 -27.20 -14.39 -4.34
CA GLN A 683 -26.20 -14.73 -3.32
C GLN A 683 -24.88 -15.13 -4.01
N ILE A 684 -23.75 -14.70 -3.45
CA ILE A 684 -22.39 -15.00 -3.96
C ILE A 684 -21.64 -15.89 -2.97
N SER A 685 -21.83 -15.65 -1.67
CA SER A 685 -21.39 -16.53 -0.58
C SER A 685 -22.40 -16.44 0.56
N GLU A 686 -22.23 -17.28 1.58
CA GLU A 686 -23.03 -17.28 2.82
C GLU A 686 -23.10 -15.89 3.49
N THR A 687 -22.02 -15.12 3.39
CA THR A 687 -21.83 -13.79 3.99
C THR A 687 -21.91 -12.63 2.99
N THR A 688 -22.19 -12.87 1.70
CA THR A 688 -22.25 -11.80 0.70
C THR A 688 -23.30 -12.04 -0.39
N THR A 689 -24.20 -11.07 -0.52
CA THR A 689 -25.27 -11.02 -1.52
C THR A 689 -25.12 -9.82 -2.45
N LEU A 690 -25.45 -10.02 -3.72
CA LEU A 690 -25.42 -9.00 -4.77
C LEU A 690 -26.84 -8.66 -5.25
N LEU A 691 -27.15 -7.37 -5.34
CA LEU A 691 -28.32 -6.86 -6.06
C LEU A 691 -27.86 -6.20 -7.36
N GLU A 692 -28.34 -6.70 -8.51
CA GLU A 692 -28.25 -6.00 -9.80
C GLU A 692 -29.51 -5.18 -10.07
N ILE A 693 -29.33 -3.91 -10.40
CA ILE A 693 -30.40 -2.99 -10.84
C ILE A 693 -30.06 -2.54 -12.28
N ARG A 694 -30.92 -2.86 -13.25
CA ARG A 694 -30.76 -2.44 -14.66
C ARG A 694 -31.36 -1.05 -14.90
N GLY A 695 -30.78 -0.28 -15.83
CA GLY A 695 -31.34 0.99 -16.33
C GLY A 695 -31.01 2.25 -15.51
N ALA A 696 -30.08 2.15 -14.57
CA ALA A 696 -29.78 3.20 -13.60
C ALA A 696 -28.55 4.04 -13.99
N ARG A 697 -28.72 5.35 -14.21
CA ARG A 697 -27.60 6.31 -14.38
C ARG A 697 -27.07 6.79 -13.02
N SER A 698 -25.87 6.34 -12.66
CA SER A 698 -25.11 6.70 -11.45
C SER A 698 -25.75 6.33 -10.10
N VAL A 699 -24.95 6.44 -9.02
CA VAL A 699 -25.36 6.34 -7.62
C VAL A 699 -24.53 7.31 -6.79
N LYS A 700 -25.18 8.25 -6.07
CA LYS A 700 -24.53 8.93 -4.95
C LYS A 700 -24.51 7.97 -3.75
N THR A 701 -23.43 7.21 -3.60
CA THR A 701 -23.16 6.47 -2.37
C THR A 701 -22.63 7.44 -1.33
N ASN A 702 -23.31 7.56 -0.19
CA ASN A 702 -22.62 7.96 1.03
C ASN A 702 -21.49 6.94 1.28
N GLY A 703 -20.33 7.41 1.76
CA GLY A 703 -19.18 6.55 2.06
C GLY A 703 -19.55 5.40 2.99
N SER A 704 -18.77 4.31 2.94
CA SER A 704 -19.02 3.02 3.61
C SER A 704 -19.81 3.15 4.92
N LEU A 705 -21.11 2.84 4.85
CA LEU A 705 -22.06 3.00 5.95
C LEU A 705 -21.55 2.22 7.17
N ASN A 706 -21.19 2.93 8.23
CA ASN A 706 -20.61 2.36 9.43
C ASN A 706 -21.71 1.74 10.31
N THR A 707 -22.06 0.49 10.01
CA THR A 707 -23.17 -0.23 10.65
C THR A 707 -22.93 -0.58 12.11
N ARG A 708 -21.67 -0.47 12.62
CA ARG A 708 -21.37 -0.56 14.06
C ARG A 708 -22.15 0.45 14.91
N ARG A 709 -22.58 1.59 14.34
CA ARG A 709 -23.42 2.59 15.05
C ARG A 709 -24.90 2.22 15.13
N PHE A 710 -25.34 1.08 14.58
CA PHE A 710 -26.75 0.73 14.44
C PHE A 710 -27.09 -0.73 14.78
N GLY A 711 -26.19 -1.48 15.40
CA GLY A 711 -26.44 -2.84 15.93
C GLY A 711 -26.84 -3.92 14.89
N GLY A 712 -26.75 -3.62 13.59
CA GLY A 712 -27.30 -4.47 12.53
C GLY A 712 -26.31 -5.50 12.01
N ARG A 713 -26.79 -6.73 11.79
CA ARG A 713 -26.10 -7.92 11.25
C ARG A 713 -25.54 -7.79 9.80
N ILE A 714 -25.44 -6.57 9.29
CA ILE A 714 -24.90 -6.23 7.96
C ILE A 714 -23.59 -5.46 8.18
N HIS A 715 -22.46 -6.04 7.80
CA HIS A 715 -21.15 -5.43 8.04
C HIS A 715 -20.77 -4.35 7.02
N ARG A 716 -21.24 -4.45 5.76
CA ARG A 716 -20.87 -3.51 4.70
C ARG A 716 -21.90 -3.45 3.58
N ILE A 717 -22.27 -2.25 3.15
CA ILE A 717 -22.92 -2.00 1.87
C ILE A 717 -21.95 -1.22 0.98
N SER A 718 -21.81 -1.64 -0.27
CA SER A 718 -21.05 -0.95 -1.31
C SER A 718 -21.79 -1.02 -2.64
N SER A 719 -21.68 0.01 -3.48
CA SER A 719 -22.21 -0.04 -4.84
C SER A 719 -21.16 0.33 -5.88
N ARG A 720 -21.27 -0.25 -7.07
CA ARG A 720 -20.44 0.06 -8.24
C ARG A 720 -21.35 0.08 -9.47
N TYR A 721 -21.25 1.15 -10.26
CA TYR A 721 -21.82 1.21 -11.60
C TYR A 721 -20.88 0.53 -12.60
N LYS A 722 -21.39 -0.35 -13.46
CA LYS A 722 -20.66 -0.93 -14.60
C LYS A 722 -21.67 -1.36 -15.69
N GLN A 723 -21.40 -1.01 -16.95
CA GLN A 723 -22.15 -1.50 -18.13
C GLN A 723 -23.69 -1.36 -18.00
N GLY A 724 -24.18 -0.14 -17.73
CA GLY A 724 -25.63 0.15 -17.65
C GLY A 724 -26.36 -0.47 -16.44
N ARG A 725 -25.62 -1.09 -15.50
CA ARG A 725 -26.16 -1.68 -14.27
C ARG A 725 -25.52 -1.06 -13.04
N VAL A 726 -26.33 -0.89 -12.01
CA VAL A 726 -25.88 -0.64 -10.64
C VAL A 726 -25.80 -2.00 -9.94
N ARG A 727 -24.60 -2.34 -9.44
CA ARG A 727 -24.36 -3.52 -8.61
C ARG A 727 -24.19 -3.06 -7.15
N VAL A 728 -25.09 -3.46 -6.27
CA VAL A 728 -24.96 -3.26 -4.82
C VAL A 728 -24.52 -4.57 -4.19
N ARG A 729 -23.34 -4.60 -3.57
CA ARG A 729 -22.84 -5.72 -2.77
C ARG A 729 -23.12 -5.43 -1.30
N ILE A 730 -23.83 -6.35 -0.66
CA ILE A 730 -24.17 -6.36 0.75
C ILE A 730 -23.39 -7.52 1.39
N THR A 731 -22.52 -7.22 2.35
CA THR A 731 -21.80 -8.20 3.15
C THR A 731 -22.39 -8.20 4.56
N HIS A 732 -22.69 -9.37 5.08
CA HIS A 732 -23.55 -9.63 6.23
C HIS A 732 -23.12 -10.91 6.96
N GLU A 733 -23.69 -11.14 8.14
CA GLU A 733 -23.49 -12.38 8.91
C GLU A 733 -24.01 -13.60 8.13
N SER A 734 -23.49 -14.78 8.45
CA SER A 734 -23.96 -16.05 7.89
C SER A 734 -25.40 -16.36 8.33
N GLY A 735 -26.11 -17.19 7.56
CA GLY A 735 -27.50 -17.59 7.81
C GLY A 735 -28.57 -16.61 7.28
N LEU A 736 -28.25 -15.33 7.08
CA LEU A 736 -29.23 -14.30 6.70
C LEU A 736 -29.75 -14.44 5.26
N ARG A 737 -31.07 -14.31 5.10
CA ARG A 737 -31.82 -14.45 3.84
C ARG A 737 -32.46 -13.13 3.40
N LEU A 738 -31.72 -12.39 2.58
CA LEU A 738 -32.20 -11.16 1.95
C LEU A 738 -33.31 -11.43 0.91
N LYS A 739 -34.37 -10.62 0.90
CA LYS A 739 -35.45 -10.63 -0.10
C LYS A 739 -35.78 -9.22 -0.60
N SER A 740 -35.84 -9.04 -1.93
CA SER A 740 -36.27 -7.78 -2.56
C SER A 740 -37.80 -7.67 -2.58
N VAL A 741 -38.34 -6.51 -2.20
CA VAL A 741 -39.78 -6.21 -2.18
C VAL A 741 -40.03 -4.84 -2.82
N HIS A 742 -40.90 -4.77 -3.82
CA HIS A 742 -41.32 -3.51 -4.44
C HIS A 742 -42.54 -2.95 -3.71
N LYS A 743 -42.49 -1.69 -3.24
CA LYS A 743 -43.62 -1.02 -2.56
C LYS A 743 -43.74 0.44 -2.99
N LYS A 744 -44.93 0.87 -3.46
CA LYS A 744 -45.25 2.25 -3.90
C LYS A 744 -44.09 2.96 -4.65
N GLY A 745 -43.56 2.32 -5.70
CA GLY A 745 -42.48 2.88 -6.54
C GLY A 745 -41.08 2.89 -5.91
N ARG A 746 -40.85 2.11 -4.84
CA ARG A 746 -39.55 1.96 -4.14
C ARG A 746 -39.11 0.48 -4.14
N LEU A 747 -37.81 0.24 -4.02
CA LEU A 747 -37.20 -1.09 -3.93
C LEU A 747 -36.63 -1.31 -2.52
N GLU A 748 -37.35 -2.05 -1.70
CA GLU A 748 -36.87 -2.48 -0.38
C GLU A 748 -36.08 -3.78 -0.52
N VAL A 749 -35.06 -3.97 0.33
CA VAL A 749 -34.41 -5.27 0.54
C VAL A 749 -34.51 -5.59 2.02
N ARG A 750 -35.39 -6.53 2.35
CA ARG A 750 -35.63 -6.96 3.73
C ARG A 750 -34.69 -8.09 4.08
N VAL A 751 -34.19 -8.11 5.31
CA VAL A 751 -33.48 -9.26 5.86
C VAL A 751 -34.51 -10.17 6.55
N ARG A 752 -34.13 -11.44 6.69
CA ARG A 752 -34.75 -12.53 7.44
C ARG A 752 -33.65 -13.55 7.76
#